data_AF-A0AAE0I6I7-F1
#
_entry.id   AF-A0AAE0I6I7-F1
#
_cell.length_a   1.000
_cell.length_b   1.000
_cell.length_c   1.000
_cell.angle_alpha   90.00
_cell.angle_beta   90.00
_cell.angle_gamma   90.00
#
_symmetry.space_group_name_H-M   'P 1'
#
loop_
_entity.id
_entity.type
_entity.pdbx_description
1 polymer ?
#
loop_
_entity_poly.entity_id
_entity_poly.type
_entity_poly.pdbx_seq_one_letter_code
_entity_poly.pdbx_strand_id
1 'polypeptide(L)'
;MARNVRIPGMVNELGQPFKGDELLVRTTPLPVALMSQFLFFLHDPQHRLPNGEQSTVSPLSREEVILLGTPYIRWAPAPYNDTIRSDTALNRFAMAISGMDQIMDIDVILRGGIPGMNVMDHELAYMQASVWAGLVPLSVRRWRQKNLADPANFGEALSVLEKVNTFMSFNIDSVSNKTRGAYNRAHTVLANWDLAYAAHRGGDASNLPKVADLWNDFFFSHVDFIAARCHAWYTARVTEMRTAIFQALRDAPRPPAGSNRQSPEQEDLFKKFIHLMEVVTTADASIVIPLAGFKNTLPRWALLSEPARLHPMTYDGSFPLPGWGTADISQRMRLYDTRQRFLVRQTRLEPDMVANSVASERDPFSPELLIIAFGGPVRAHARARREMRGEPVEIREELWVAAVKRALEPVPNVDAPVFDKWGFVAYRVWYGHAEGDWERFLEAFKADVEGWGEVAGAEEIKGLARIRWIDGREVGIAEGDIEGARRHFKTLTAGMGHNLEGLKTIKAFLVADKTAIDSYLTKADLPGQNLIDPADLGGFVLVADENFDAAQAARDKESPLFDGTVRVLGAVLFEDLWPQLFLSANRLSQLWPIACFHPLAVYAGPAAEYQRKKWKAFDKMRASLVGKALEWVRTQWGPGYD
;
A
#
# COMPACT_ATOMS: atom_id res chain seq x y z
N MET A 1 -2.76 14.13 -30.36
CA MET A 1 -3.96 14.98 -30.19
C MET A 1 -5.14 14.08 -29.79
N ALA A 2 -5.45 14.00 -28.50
CA ALA A 2 -6.73 13.49 -28.00
C ALA A 2 -7.35 14.64 -27.19
N ARG A 3 -8.44 15.21 -27.70
CA ARG A 3 -9.12 16.35 -27.07
C ARG A 3 -9.91 15.85 -25.86
N ASN A 4 -9.66 16.51 -24.73
CA ASN A 4 -10.42 16.45 -23.49
C ASN A 4 -11.94 16.44 -23.75
N VAL A 5 -12.60 15.32 -23.45
CA VAL A 5 -14.04 15.32 -23.19
C VAL A 5 -14.21 15.67 -21.71
N ARG A 6 -14.48 16.95 -21.43
CA ARG A 6 -14.97 17.38 -20.11
C ARG A 6 -16.46 16.99 -20.03
N ILE A 7 -16.80 16.05 -19.17
CA ILE A 7 -18.18 15.85 -18.73
C ILE A 7 -18.38 16.70 -17.46
N PRO A 8 -19.18 17.78 -17.50
CA PRO A 8 -19.43 18.60 -16.32
C PRO A 8 -20.18 17.80 -15.25
N GLY A 9 -19.70 17.85 -14.00
CA GLY A 9 -20.47 17.36 -12.85
C GLY A 9 -20.10 15.97 -12.30
N MET A 10 -19.05 15.32 -12.79
CA MET A 10 -18.55 14.11 -12.12
C MET A 10 -17.64 14.53 -10.95
N VAL A 11 -17.99 14.08 -9.75
CA VAL A 11 -17.11 14.07 -8.58
C VAL A 11 -16.58 12.65 -8.41
N ASN A 12 -15.34 12.49 -7.94
CA ASN A 12 -14.82 11.17 -7.57
C ASN A 12 -15.63 10.59 -6.38
N GLU A 13 -15.41 9.33 -6.01
CA GLU A 13 -16.11 8.73 -4.87
C GLU A 13 -15.90 9.51 -3.56
N LEU A 14 -14.86 10.34 -3.47
CA LEU A 14 -14.58 11.25 -2.36
C LEU A 14 -15.39 12.57 -2.41
N GLY A 15 -16.31 12.74 -3.37
CA GLY A 15 -17.11 13.96 -3.53
C GLY A 15 -16.31 15.16 -4.05
N GLN A 16 -15.10 14.94 -4.55
CA GLN A 16 -14.23 16.01 -5.07
C GLN A 16 -14.37 16.14 -6.59
N PRO A 17 -14.31 17.37 -7.15
CA PRO A 17 -14.32 17.56 -8.59
C PRO A 17 -13.09 16.90 -9.22
N PHE A 18 -13.30 16.14 -10.32
CA PHE A 18 -12.19 15.61 -11.11
C PHE A 18 -11.28 16.73 -11.61
N LYS A 19 -9.98 16.65 -11.31
CA LYS A 19 -8.98 17.68 -11.67
C LYS A 19 -8.58 17.65 -13.16
N GLY A 20 -9.05 16.66 -13.92
CA GLY A 20 -8.86 16.55 -15.38
C GLY A 20 -7.64 15.74 -15.84
N ASP A 21 -6.78 15.32 -14.92
CA ASP A 21 -5.61 14.45 -15.16
C ASP A 21 -5.80 13.03 -14.55
N GLU A 22 -7.00 12.71 -14.04
CA GLU A 22 -7.29 11.49 -13.28
C GLU A 22 -7.61 10.30 -14.22
N LEU A 23 -7.02 9.15 -13.93
CA LEU A 23 -7.27 7.89 -14.62
C LEU A 23 -8.26 7.09 -13.80
N LEU A 24 -9.48 6.91 -14.28
CA LEU A 24 -10.51 6.17 -13.53
C LEU A 24 -10.37 4.68 -13.77
N VAL A 25 -10.40 3.93 -12.66
CA VAL A 25 -10.37 2.47 -12.66
C VAL A 25 -11.52 1.90 -11.86
N ARG A 26 -11.88 0.66 -12.19
CA ARG A 26 -12.89 -0.10 -11.47
C ARG A 26 -12.21 -1.04 -10.49
N THR A 27 -12.55 -0.93 -9.21
CA THR A 27 -12.01 -1.80 -8.17
C THR A 27 -13.10 -2.67 -7.56
N THR A 28 -12.71 -3.86 -7.09
CA THR A 28 -13.61 -4.74 -6.35
C THR A 28 -13.85 -4.18 -4.94
N PRO A 29 -15.00 -4.48 -4.29
CA PRO A 29 -15.27 -4.02 -2.93
C PRO A 29 -14.27 -4.55 -1.91
N LEU A 30 -13.92 -5.82 -2.05
CA LEU A 30 -12.83 -6.45 -1.33
C LEU A 30 -11.79 -6.95 -2.34
N PRO A 31 -10.49 -6.79 -2.07
CA PRO A 31 -9.46 -7.32 -2.97
C PRO A 31 -9.54 -8.83 -3.08
N VAL A 32 -9.45 -9.34 -4.32
CA VAL A 32 -9.39 -10.79 -4.56
C VAL A 32 -8.15 -11.41 -3.90
N ALA A 33 -7.09 -10.63 -3.67
CA ALA A 33 -5.91 -11.03 -2.91
C ALA A 33 -6.24 -11.55 -1.48
N LEU A 34 -7.31 -11.03 -0.85
CA LEU A 34 -7.74 -11.51 0.48
C LEU A 34 -8.16 -12.98 0.45
N MET A 35 -8.71 -13.46 -0.67
CA MET A 35 -9.05 -14.87 -0.82
C MET A 35 -7.79 -15.73 -0.77
N SER A 36 -6.75 -15.36 -1.52
CA SER A 36 -5.48 -16.10 -1.51
C SER A 36 -4.85 -16.10 -0.12
N GLN A 37 -4.86 -14.95 0.58
CA GLN A 37 -4.34 -14.84 1.95
C GLN A 37 -5.15 -15.68 2.94
N PHE A 38 -6.48 -15.71 2.81
CA PHE A 38 -7.34 -16.56 3.62
C PHE A 38 -7.05 -18.05 3.37
N LEU A 39 -6.88 -18.47 2.12
CA LEU A 39 -6.49 -19.85 1.80
C LEU A 39 -5.12 -20.21 2.39
N PHE A 40 -4.14 -19.29 2.35
CA PHE A 40 -2.86 -19.50 3.02
C PHE A 40 -3.02 -19.68 4.54
N PHE A 41 -3.91 -18.91 5.17
CA PHE A 41 -4.25 -19.09 6.58
C PHE A 41 -4.89 -20.45 6.87
N LEU A 42 -5.82 -20.92 6.01
CA LEU A 42 -6.43 -22.25 6.17
C LEU A 42 -5.42 -23.40 6.04
N HIS A 43 -4.33 -23.19 5.30
CA HIS A 43 -3.25 -24.15 5.14
C HIS A 43 -2.10 -24.00 6.15
N ASP A 44 -2.10 -22.97 7.00
CA ASP A 44 -1.05 -22.76 8.00
C ASP A 44 -1.17 -23.83 9.11
N PRO A 45 -0.16 -24.71 9.28
CA PRO A 45 -0.18 -25.73 10.33
C PRO A 45 -0.27 -25.15 11.74
N GLN A 46 0.21 -23.92 11.93
CA GLN A 46 0.17 -23.22 13.22
C GLN A 46 -1.09 -22.34 13.36
N HIS A 47 -1.90 -22.24 12.31
CA HIS A 47 -3.15 -21.50 12.28
C HIS A 47 -3.02 -20.04 12.77
N ARG A 48 -1.95 -19.37 12.32
CA ARG A 48 -1.59 -18.02 12.74
C ARG A 48 -2.37 -16.97 11.94
N LEU A 49 -3.08 -16.13 12.67
CA LEU A 49 -3.78 -14.96 12.14
C LEU A 49 -2.78 -13.91 11.60
N PRO A 50 -3.24 -12.94 10.80
CA PRO A 50 -2.42 -11.85 10.27
C PRO A 50 -1.63 -11.06 11.32
N ASN A 51 -2.17 -10.91 12.54
CA ASN A 51 -1.50 -10.26 13.66
C ASN A 51 -0.49 -11.15 14.41
N GLY A 52 -0.28 -12.39 13.96
CA GLY A 52 0.62 -13.37 14.58
C GLY A 52 0.02 -14.14 15.75
N GLU A 53 -1.20 -13.82 16.19
CA GLU A 53 -1.93 -14.60 17.20
C GLU A 53 -2.42 -15.94 16.62
N GLN A 54 -2.65 -16.93 17.47
CA GLN A 54 -3.34 -18.16 17.05
C GLN A 54 -4.84 -17.91 17.02
N SER A 55 -5.51 -18.41 15.97
CA SER A 55 -6.97 -18.39 15.94
C SER A 55 -7.54 -19.27 17.05
N THR A 56 -8.64 -18.81 17.67
CA THR A 56 -9.35 -19.57 18.70
C THR A 56 -10.39 -20.53 18.12
N VAL A 57 -10.59 -20.48 16.80
CA VAL A 57 -11.50 -21.35 16.06
C VAL A 57 -10.75 -22.61 15.64
N SER A 58 -11.41 -23.77 15.73
CA SER A 58 -10.83 -25.04 15.33
C SER A 58 -10.39 -25.03 13.86
N PRO A 59 -9.15 -25.42 13.53
CA PRO A 59 -8.67 -25.47 12.16
C PRO A 59 -9.37 -26.57 11.36
N LEU A 60 -9.35 -26.40 10.03
CA LEU A 60 -9.73 -27.46 9.09
C LEU A 60 -8.55 -28.39 8.85
N SER A 61 -8.82 -29.68 8.71
CA SER A 61 -7.91 -30.64 8.12
C SER A 61 -7.70 -30.36 6.63
N ARG A 62 -6.62 -30.92 6.06
CA ARG A 62 -6.27 -30.73 4.65
C ARG A 62 -7.36 -31.23 3.71
N GLU A 63 -7.95 -32.37 4.02
CA GLU A 63 -9.03 -32.98 3.25
C GLU A 63 -10.28 -32.09 3.24
N GLU A 64 -10.57 -31.44 4.37
CA GLU A 64 -11.69 -30.49 4.47
C GLU A 64 -11.45 -29.23 3.64
N VAL A 65 -10.22 -28.70 3.61
CA VAL A 65 -9.89 -27.55 2.76
C VAL A 65 -10.03 -27.91 1.27
N ILE A 66 -9.68 -29.13 0.86
CA ILE A 66 -9.86 -29.60 -0.53
C ILE A 66 -11.35 -29.58 -0.94
N LEU A 67 -12.28 -29.83 -0.01
CA LEU A 67 -13.71 -29.79 -0.30
C LEU A 67 -14.21 -28.38 -0.66
N LEU A 68 -13.54 -27.31 -0.22
CA LEU A 68 -13.89 -25.93 -0.63
C LEU A 68 -13.73 -25.73 -2.14
N GLY A 69 -12.70 -26.36 -2.73
CA GLY A 69 -12.43 -26.36 -4.16
C GLY A 69 -13.09 -27.51 -4.93
N THR A 70 -13.81 -28.41 -4.24
CA THR A 70 -14.49 -29.55 -4.88
C THR A 70 -15.95 -29.21 -5.14
N PRO A 71 -16.48 -29.42 -6.36
CA PRO A 71 -17.89 -29.18 -6.66
C PRO A 71 -18.82 -29.93 -5.70
N TYR A 72 -19.87 -29.26 -5.21
CA TYR A 72 -20.78 -29.85 -4.21
C TYR A 72 -21.39 -31.19 -4.66
N ILE A 73 -21.71 -31.31 -5.96
CA ILE A 73 -22.27 -32.54 -6.54
C ILE A 73 -21.39 -33.80 -6.33
N ARG A 74 -20.08 -33.63 -6.05
CA ARG A 74 -19.16 -34.75 -5.86
C ARG A 74 -19.13 -35.30 -4.43
N TRP A 75 -19.56 -34.53 -3.44
CA TRP A 75 -19.36 -34.89 -2.03
C TRP A 75 -20.54 -34.58 -1.13
N ALA A 76 -21.28 -33.49 -1.39
CA ALA A 76 -22.36 -33.06 -0.50
C ALA A 76 -23.62 -33.94 -0.68
N PRO A 77 -24.41 -34.17 0.38
CA PRO A 77 -25.71 -34.83 0.27
C PRO A 77 -26.80 -33.86 -0.19
N ALA A 78 -27.97 -34.38 -0.54
CA ALA A 78 -29.16 -33.56 -0.80
C ALA A 78 -29.56 -32.75 0.45
N PRO A 79 -30.08 -31.52 0.31
CA PRO A 79 -30.38 -30.79 -0.94
C PRO A 79 -29.18 -29.99 -1.49
N TYR A 80 -27.96 -30.20 -0.99
CA TYR A 80 -26.79 -29.39 -1.34
C TYR A 80 -26.11 -29.80 -2.66
N ASN A 81 -26.53 -30.92 -3.27
CA ASN A 81 -25.92 -31.53 -4.45
C ASN A 81 -26.70 -31.32 -5.77
N ASP A 82 -27.50 -30.25 -5.87
CA ASP A 82 -28.26 -29.93 -7.08
C ASP A 82 -27.36 -29.46 -8.26
N THR A 83 -27.89 -29.51 -9.48
CA THR A 83 -27.16 -29.09 -10.71
C THR A 83 -26.89 -27.59 -10.78
N ILE A 84 -27.62 -26.78 -10.00
CA ILE A 84 -27.40 -25.33 -9.83
C ILE A 84 -26.13 -25.09 -8.98
N ARG A 85 -25.72 -26.09 -8.19
CA ARG A 85 -24.47 -26.15 -7.39
C ARG A 85 -23.41 -27.06 -8.00
N SER A 86 -23.35 -27.15 -9.33
CA SER A 86 -22.20 -27.72 -10.05
C SER A 86 -20.88 -26.95 -9.84
N ASP A 87 -20.96 -25.80 -9.18
CA ASP A 87 -19.84 -24.93 -8.81
C ASP A 87 -19.22 -25.30 -7.44
N THR A 88 -18.08 -24.68 -7.11
CA THR A 88 -17.35 -24.88 -5.85
C THR A 88 -17.68 -23.79 -4.83
N ALA A 89 -17.43 -24.02 -3.54
CA ALA A 89 -17.56 -22.98 -2.53
C ALA A 89 -16.56 -21.84 -2.77
N LEU A 90 -15.35 -22.20 -3.19
CA LEU A 90 -14.28 -21.25 -3.47
C LEU A 90 -14.61 -20.28 -4.61
N ASN A 91 -15.19 -20.76 -5.72
CA ASN A 91 -15.61 -19.90 -6.82
C ASN A 91 -16.72 -18.93 -6.39
N ARG A 92 -17.71 -19.42 -5.64
CA ARG A 92 -18.78 -18.59 -5.08
C ARG A 92 -18.25 -17.55 -4.10
N PHE A 93 -17.25 -17.92 -3.30
CA PHE A 93 -16.58 -17.02 -2.36
C PHE A 93 -15.81 -15.93 -3.12
N ALA A 94 -15.09 -16.28 -4.18
CA ALA A 94 -14.41 -15.33 -5.06
C ALA A 94 -15.38 -14.33 -5.73
N MET A 95 -16.53 -14.84 -6.23
CA MET A 95 -17.60 -14.03 -6.80
C MET A 95 -18.20 -13.05 -5.78
N ALA A 96 -18.39 -13.49 -4.53
CA ALA A 96 -18.91 -12.65 -3.46
C ALA A 96 -17.93 -11.56 -3.02
N ILE A 97 -16.64 -11.89 -2.85
CA ILE A 97 -15.58 -10.93 -2.51
C ILE A 97 -15.42 -9.87 -3.60
N SER A 98 -15.41 -10.29 -4.86
CA SER A 98 -15.24 -9.38 -6.00
C SER A 98 -16.46 -8.50 -6.28
N GLY A 99 -17.64 -8.84 -5.72
CA GLY A 99 -18.92 -8.21 -6.05
C GLY A 99 -19.50 -8.61 -7.40
N MET A 100 -18.82 -9.49 -8.14
CA MET A 100 -19.20 -9.93 -9.48
C MET A 100 -20.43 -10.86 -9.47
N ASP A 101 -20.81 -11.38 -8.30
CA ASP A 101 -22.09 -12.08 -8.10
C ASP A 101 -23.32 -11.19 -8.37
N GLN A 102 -23.12 -9.87 -8.42
CA GLN A 102 -24.18 -8.89 -8.66
C GLN A 102 -24.25 -8.41 -10.12
N ILE A 103 -23.37 -8.88 -11.03
CA ILE A 103 -23.20 -8.29 -12.37
C ILE A 103 -24.49 -8.28 -13.24
N MET A 104 -25.47 -9.12 -12.91
CA MET A 104 -26.75 -9.24 -13.60
C MET A 104 -27.89 -8.40 -12.96
N ASP A 105 -27.58 -7.54 -11.99
CA ASP A 105 -28.59 -6.69 -11.33
C ASP A 105 -29.10 -5.59 -12.30
N ILE A 106 -30.31 -5.80 -12.81
CA ILE A 106 -30.99 -4.97 -13.81
C ILE A 106 -31.09 -3.50 -13.37
N ASP A 107 -31.33 -3.23 -12.08
CA ASP A 107 -31.55 -1.85 -11.59
C ASP A 107 -30.27 -1.02 -11.64
N VAL A 108 -29.10 -1.66 -11.59
CA VAL A 108 -27.79 -0.99 -11.65
C VAL A 108 -27.24 -0.94 -13.06
N ILE A 109 -27.49 -1.97 -13.88
CA ILE A 109 -27.18 -1.97 -15.31
C ILE A 109 -27.88 -0.79 -16.01
N LEU A 110 -29.16 -0.55 -15.69
CA LEU A 110 -29.94 0.57 -16.24
C LEU A 110 -29.38 1.96 -15.87
N ARG A 111 -28.55 2.06 -14.82
CA ARG A 111 -27.87 3.30 -14.39
C ARG A 111 -26.45 3.43 -14.92
N GLY A 112 -26.00 2.52 -15.81
CA GLY A 112 -24.68 2.57 -16.46
C GLY A 112 -23.51 2.17 -15.57
N GLY A 113 -23.75 1.61 -14.39
CA GLY A 113 -22.73 1.05 -13.50
C GLY A 113 -22.54 -0.45 -13.70
N ILE A 114 -21.40 -0.99 -13.28
CA ILE A 114 -21.32 -2.43 -12.96
C ILE A 114 -21.73 -2.58 -11.50
N PRO A 115 -22.88 -3.23 -11.19
CA PRO A 115 -23.29 -3.49 -9.82
C PRO A 115 -22.16 -4.13 -9.01
N GLY A 116 -21.91 -3.58 -7.83
CA GLY A 116 -20.94 -4.13 -6.89
C GLY A 116 -19.49 -3.71 -7.09
N MET A 117 -19.11 -2.84 -8.04
CA MET A 117 -17.74 -2.31 -8.16
C MET A 117 -17.62 -0.86 -7.67
N ASN A 118 -16.42 -0.46 -7.25
CA ASN A 118 -16.07 0.95 -6.98
C ASN A 118 -15.43 1.59 -8.22
N VAL A 119 -15.62 2.89 -8.41
CA VAL A 119 -14.99 3.68 -9.47
C VAL A 119 -14.21 4.81 -8.83
N MET A 120 -12.89 4.78 -8.96
CA MET A 120 -12.03 5.76 -8.32
C MET A 120 -10.80 6.09 -9.16
N ASP A 121 -10.08 7.13 -8.77
CA ASP A 121 -8.79 7.45 -9.37
C ASP A 121 -7.78 6.29 -9.16
N HIS A 122 -6.97 6.04 -10.18
CA HIS A 122 -6.00 4.96 -10.24
C HIS A 122 -5.01 5.00 -9.06
N GLU A 123 -4.58 6.18 -8.61
CA GLU A 123 -3.66 6.30 -7.47
C GLU A 123 -4.34 5.86 -6.17
N LEU A 124 -5.60 6.25 -5.98
CA LEU A 124 -6.38 5.81 -4.81
C LEU A 124 -6.59 4.31 -4.84
N ALA A 125 -6.92 3.73 -6.00
CA ALA A 125 -7.06 2.29 -6.18
C ALA A 125 -5.76 1.54 -5.85
N TYR A 126 -4.63 2.02 -6.39
CA TYR A 126 -3.30 1.50 -6.10
C TYR A 126 -3.00 1.52 -4.58
N MET A 127 -3.29 2.65 -3.92
CA MET A 127 -3.03 2.81 -2.49
C MET A 127 -3.96 1.94 -1.65
N GLN A 128 -5.24 1.80 -2.03
CA GLN A 128 -6.18 0.90 -1.35
C GLN A 128 -5.68 -0.53 -1.43
N ALA A 129 -5.27 -1.00 -2.61
CA ALA A 129 -4.75 -2.34 -2.81
C ALA A 129 -3.47 -2.59 -1.98
N SER A 130 -2.58 -1.61 -1.92
CA SER A 130 -1.36 -1.66 -1.10
C SER A 130 -1.67 -1.76 0.40
N VAL A 131 -2.59 -0.93 0.89
CA VAL A 131 -3.03 -0.94 2.30
C VAL A 131 -3.69 -2.27 2.66
N TRP A 132 -4.54 -2.82 1.79
CA TRP A 132 -5.13 -4.14 1.99
C TRP A 132 -4.11 -5.27 2.03
N ALA A 133 -2.96 -5.11 1.36
CA ALA A 133 -1.84 -6.04 1.45
C ALA A 133 -0.94 -5.80 2.68
N GLY A 134 -1.30 -4.85 3.55
CA GLY A 134 -0.52 -4.48 4.74
C GLY A 134 0.72 -3.65 4.45
N LEU A 135 0.84 -3.10 3.23
CA LEU A 135 1.95 -2.24 2.85
C LEU A 135 1.71 -0.81 3.32
N VAL A 136 2.81 -0.13 3.68
CA VAL A 136 2.81 1.27 4.06
C VAL A 136 3.02 2.17 2.84
N PRO A 137 2.67 3.47 2.89
CA PRO A 137 2.80 4.34 1.73
C PRO A 137 4.22 4.53 1.23
N LEU A 138 5.24 4.38 2.08
CA LEU A 138 6.63 4.47 1.66
C LEU A 138 7.49 3.63 2.61
N SER A 139 8.42 2.86 2.07
CA SER A 139 9.38 2.12 2.90
C SER A 139 10.21 3.08 3.75
N VAL A 140 10.72 2.59 4.89
CA VAL A 140 11.56 3.42 5.78
C VAL A 140 12.87 3.80 5.09
N ARG A 141 13.45 2.89 4.31
CA ARG A 141 14.63 3.17 3.48
C ARG A 141 14.37 4.31 2.51
N ARG A 142 13.27 4.30 1.75
CA ARG A 142 12.93 5.37 0.80
C ARG A 142 12.68 6.69 1.50
N TRP A 143 12.01 6.68 2.65
CA TRP A 143 11.83 7.86 3.49
C TRP A 143 13.18 8.50 3.88
N ARG A 144 14.18 7.69 4.25
CA ARG A 144 15.52 8.15 4.62
C ARG A 144 16.35 8.60 3.41
N GLN A 145 16.30 7.87 2.31
CA GLN A 145 17.00 8.23 1.06
C GLN A 145 16.56 9.60 0.54
N LYS A 146 15.27 9.91 0.65
CA LYS A 146 14.67 11.19 0.29
C LYS A 146 14.83 12.28 1.37
N ASN A 147 15.44 11.95 2.50
CA ASN A 147 15.61 12.83 3.66
C ASN A 147 14.31 13.54 4.07
N LEU A 148 13.19 12.80 4.12
CA LEU A 148 11.86 13.40 4.34
C LEU A 148 11.61 13.84 5.79
N ALA A 149 12.45 13.42 6.74
CA ALA A 149 12.40 13.94 8.10
C ALA A 149 12.92 15.39 8.20
N ASP A 150 13.72 15.83 7.23
CA ASP A 150 14.31 17.16 7.22
C ASP A 150 13.24 18.26 7.02
N PRO A 151 13.22 19.32 7.87
CA PRO A 151 12.31 20.44 7.71
C PRO A 151 12.38 21.13 6.33
N ALA A 152 13.48 21.02 5.59
CA ALA A 152 13.60 21.53 4.22
C ALA A 152 12.70 20.76 3.22
N ASN A 153 12.43 19.48 3.49
CA ASN A 153 11.62 18.60 2.66
C ASN A 153 10.18 18.44 3.16
N PHE A 154 9.75 19.30 4.11
CA PHE A 154 8.47 19.18 4.82
C PHE A 154 7.26 19.03 3.90
N GLY A 155 7.20 19.78 2.79
CA GLY A 155 6.09 19.70 1.84
C GLY A 155 5.98 18.35 1.15
N GLU A 156 7.11 17.73 0.80
CA GLU A 156 7.13 16.40 0.19
C GLU A 156 6.76 15.33 1.22
N ALA A 157 7.33 15.42 2.42
CA ALA A 157 7.04 14.54 3.54
C ALA A 157 5.54 14.55 3.90
N LEU A 158 4.94 15.73 3.96
CA LEU A 158 3.50 15.88 4.24
C LEU A 158 2.65 15.21 3.17
N SER A 159 2.95 15.43 1.88
CA SER A 159 2.22 14.78 0.79
C SER A 159 2.38 13.25 0.78
N VAL A 160 3.48 12.71 1.30
CA VAL A 160 3.63 11.26 1.51
C VAL A 160 2.74 10.79 2.67
N LEU A 161 2.73 11.51 3.81
CA LEU A 161 1.88 11.21 4.95
C LEU A 161 0.38 11.25 4.59
N GLU A 162 -0.02 12.20 3.74
CA GLU A 162 -1.39 12.34 3.26
C GLU A 162 -1.89 11.14 2.44
N LYS A 163 -1.01 10.30 1.88
CA LYS A 163 -1.44 9.05 1.21
C LYS A 163 -2.18 8.10 2.16
N VAL A 164 -1.96 8.22 3.46
CA VAL A 164 -2.70 7.46 4.47
C VAL A 164 -4.18 7.85 4.53
N ASN A 165 -4.57 9.01 4.00
CA ASN A 165 -5.97 9.39 3.81
C ASN A 165 -6.75 8.42 2.90
N THR A 166 -6.07 7.48 2.24
CA THR A 166 -6.71 6.30 1.64
C THR A 166 -7.68 5.62 2.60
N PHE A 167 -7.40 5.57 3.91
CA PHE A 167 -8.35 5.04 4.90
C PHE A 167 -9.67 5.82 4.99
N MET A 168 -9.65 7.13 4.71
CA MET A 168 -10.89 7.92 4.65
C MET A 168 -11.82 7.42 3.54
N SER A 169 -11.27 6.86 2.46
CA SER A 169 -12.09 6.29 1.38
C SER A 169 -12.90 5.07 1.82
N PHE A 170 -12.37 4.25 2.75
CA PHE A 170 -13.13 3.15 3.36
C PHE A 170 -14.28 3.63 4.26
N ASN A 171 -14.25 4.90 4.66
CA ASN A 171 -15.28 5.53 5.49
C ASN A 171 -16.36 6.25 4.67
N ILE A 172 -16.26 6.26 3.34
CA ILE A 172 -17.33 6.76 2.46
C ILE A 172 -18.46 5.73 2.46
N ASP A 173 -19.70 6.17 2.67
CA ASP A 173 -20.86 5.28 2.74
C ASP A 173 -20.99 4.34 1.54
N SER A 174 -20.77 4.82 0.32
CA SER A 174 -20.85 3.99 -0.88
C SER A 174 -19.83 2.85 -0.89
N VAL A 175 -18.56 3.14 -0.56
CA VAL A 175 -17.46 2.17 -0.50
C VAL A 175 -17.66 1.21 0.67
N SER A 176 -17.98 1.74 1.86
CA SER A 176 -18.24 0.98 3.07
C SER A 176 -19.41 0.00 2.89
N ASN A 177 -20.52 0.46 2.29
CA ASN A 177 -21.69 -0.38 2.04
C ASN A 177 -21.39 -1.53 1.08
N LYS A 178 -20.62 -1.27 0.01
CA LYS A 178 -20.20 -2.32 -0.93
C LYS A 178 -19.24 -3.32 -0.27
N THR A 179 -18.26 -2.83 0.48
CA THR A 179 -17.28 -3.66 1.22
C THR A 179 -17.99 -4.59 2.21
N ARG A 180 -18.89 -4.01 3.03
CA ARG A 180 -19.76 -4.73 3.97
C ARG A 180 -20.66 -5.75 3.27
N GLY A 181 -21.25 -5.36 2.14
CA GLY A 181 -22.07 -6.23 1.32
C GLY A 181 -21.29 -7.46 0.83
N ALA A 182 -20.10 -7.25 0.26
CA ALA A 182 -19.22 -8.31 -0.22
C ALA A 182 -18.81 -9.25 0.92
N TYR A 183 -18.38 -8.72 2.06
CA TYR A 183 -18.06 -9.51 3.25
C TYR A 183 -19.26 -10.37 3.71
N ASN A 184 -20.43 -9.76 3.86
CA ASN A 184 -21.63 -10.45 4.35
C ASN A 184 -22.08 -11.58 3.40
N ARG A 185 -21.91 -11.40 2.09
CA ARG A 185 -22.18 -12.43 1.08
C ARG A 185 -21.13 -13.54 1.13
N ALA A 186 -19.84 -13.19 1.22
CA ALA A 186 -18.75 -14.14 1.38
C ALA A 186 -18.95 -15.03 2.62
N HIS A 187 -19.27 -14.43 3.77
CA HIS A 187 -19.66 -15.16 4.99
C HIS A 187 -20.85 -16.10 4.74
N THR A 188 -21.87 -15.66 4.01
CA THR A 188 -23.06 -16.48 3.72
C THR A 188 -22.71 -17.68 2.84
N VAL A 189 -21.81 -17.52 1.87
CA VAL A 189 -21.30 -18.62 1.04
C VAL A 189 -20.60 -19.67 1.92
N LEU A 190 -19.73 -19.23 2.82
CA LEU A 190 -18.98 -20.13 3.72
C LEU A 190 -19.90 -20.81 4.74
N ALA A 191 -20.88 -20.10 5.30
CA ALA A 191 -21.87 -20.70 6.20
C ALA A 191 -22.74 -21.75 5.48
N ASN A 192 -23.06 -21.54 4.20
CA ASN A 192 -23.74 -22.55 3.39
C ASN A 192 -22.87 -23.79 3.14
N TRP A 193 -21.55 -23.61 3.02
CA TRP A 193 -20.61 -24.73 2.96
C TRP A 193 -20.58 -25.49 4.29
N ASP A 194 -20.54 -24.79 5.43
CA ASP A 194 -20.54 -25.40 6.77
C ASP A 194 -21.77 -26.30 6.98
N LEU A 195 -22.94 -25.87 6.50
CA LEU A 195 -24.18 -26.67 6.54
C LEU A 195 -24.09 -27.93 5.67
N ALA A 196 -23.56 -27.81 4.44
CA ALA A 196 -23.36 -28.94 3.54
C ALA A 196 -22.34 -29.94 4.12
N TYR A 197 -21.29 -29.42 4.74
CA TYR A 197 -20.23 -30.20 5.37
C TYR A 197 -20.73 -30.96 6.60
N ALA A 198 -21.52 -30.31 7.45
CA ALA A 198 -22.17 -30.98 8.58
C ALA A 198 -23.10 -32.12 8.13
N ALA A 199 -23.89 -31.89 7.07
CA ALA A 199 -24.73 -32.92 6.49
C ALA A 199 -23.91 -34.09 5.91
N HIS A 200 -22.76 -33.81 5.29
CA HIS A 200 -21.86 -34.83 4.75
C HIS A 200 -21.26 -35.73 5.84
N ARG A 201 -20.92 -35.17 7.01
CA ARG A 201 -20.34 -35.94 8.13
C ARG A 201 -21.37 -36.75 8.92
N GLY A 202 -22.66 -36.43 8.83
CA GLY A 202 -23.73 -37.17 9.52
C GLY A 202 -23.61 -37.17 11.05
N GLY A 203 -22.85 -36.23 11.63
CA GLY A 203 -22.56 -36.12 13.07
C GLY A 203 -23.09 -34.82 13.69
N ASP A 204 -22.75 -34.58 14.95
CA ASP A 204 -23.15 -33.37 15.68
C ASP A 204 -22.48 -32.12 15.07
N ALA A 205 -23.29 -31.29 14.41
CA ALA A 205 -22.86 -30.06 13.75
C ALA A 205 -22.25 -29.01 14.70
N SER A 206 -22.45 -29.14 16.01
CA SER A 206 -21.92 -28.19 17.00
C SER A 206 -20.41 -28.32 17.22
N ASN A 207 -19.83 -29.50 16.97
CA ASN A 207 -18.41 -29.79 17.20
C ASN A 207 -17.55 -29.73 15.93
N LEU A 208 -18.13 -29.42 14.77
CA LEU A 208 -17.40 -29.34 13.51
C LEU A 208 -16.73 -27.97 13.35
N PRO A 209 -15.53 -27.90 12.73
CA PRO A 209 -14.91 -26.63 12.37
C PRO A 209 -15.81 -25.89 11.37
N LYS A 210 -15.92 -24.57 11.56
CA LYS A 210 -16.75 -23.70 10.72
C LYS A 210 -15.88 -22.73 9.95
N VAL A 211 -15.88 -22.85 8.63
CA VAL A 211 -15.11 -21.99 7.73
C VAL A 211 -15.62 -20.55 7.82
N ALA A 212 -16.92 -20.34 8.05
CA ALA A 212 -17.47 -19.00 8.23
C ALA A 212 -16.87 -18.29 9.46
N ASP A 213 -16.66 -19.01 10.56
CA ASP A 213 -16.05 -18.46 11.78
C ASP A 213 -14.55 -18.21 11.59
N LEU A 214 -13.86 -19.10 10.87
CA LEU A 214 -12.46 -18.91 10.46
C LEU A 214 -12.29 -17.67 9.58
N TRP A 215 -13.22 -17.42 8.65
CA TRP A 215 -13.22 -16.21 7.84
C TRP A 215 -13.43 -14.95 8.69
N ASN A 216 -14.32 -14.99 9.68
CA ASN A 216 -14.54 -13.86 10.58
C ASN A 216 -13.25 -13.54 11.35
N ASP A 217 -12.62 -14.55 11.96
CA ASP A 217 -11.42 -14.35 12.79
C ASP A 217 -10.23 -13.84 11.94
N PHE A 218 -10.03 -14.45 10.76
CA PHE A 218 -9.04 -13.98 9.78
C PHE A 218 -9.31 -12.53 9.34
N PHE A 219 -10.51 -12.23 8.87
CA PHE A 219 -10.84 -10.95 8.25
C PHE A 219 -10.72 -9.80 9.25
N PHE A 220 -11.22 -9.97 10.48
CA PHE A 220 -11.12 -8.90 11.47
C PHE A 220 -9.72 -8.76 12.04
N SER A 221 -8.94 -9.85 12.18
CA SER A 221 -7.52 -9.73 12.51
C SER A 221 -6.74 -9.01 11.41
N HIS A 222 -7.04 -9.30 10.14
CA HIS A 222 -6.46 -8.61 8.98
C HIS A 222 -6.80 -7.11 8.97
N VAL A 223 -8.10 -6.83 9.02
CA VAL A 223 -8.75 -5.68 9.64
C VAL A 223 -7.84 -4.69 10.37
N ASP A 224 -7.59 -5.14 11.58
CA ASP A 224 -6.91 -4.45 12.64
C ASP A 224 -5.42 -4.37 12.41
N PHE A 225 -4.82 -5.44 11.88
CA PHE A 225 -3.41 -5.44 11.54
C PHE A 225 -3.07 -4.32 10.56
N ILE A 226 -3.79 -4.20 9.43
CA ILE A 226 -3.43 -3.21 8.41
C ILE A 226 -3.64 -1.77 8.92
N ALA A 227 -4.65 -1.53 9.74
CA ALA A 227 -4.89 -0.23 10.37
C ALA A 227 -3.81 0.10 11.42
N ALA A 228 -3.46 -0.85 12.29
CA ALA A 228 -2.41 -0.69 13.29
C ALA A 228 -1.04 -0.48 12.65
N ARG A 229 -0.69 -1.27 11.62
CA ARG A 229 0.56 -1.18 10.87
C ARG A 229 0.74 0.19 10.23
N CYS A 230 -0.30 0.69 9.55
CA CYS A 230 -0.25 1.98 8.88
C CYS A 230 -0.15 3.13 9.89
N HIS A 231 -0.91 3.06 10.98
CA HIS A 231 -0.86 4.06 12.06
C HIS A 231 0.49 4.08 12.78
N ALA A 232 1.08 2.91 13.07
CA ALA A 232 2.42 2.79 13.66
C ALA A 232 3.50 3.40 12.76
N TRP A 233 3.44 3.13 11.44
CA TRP A 233 4.33 3.76 10.48
C TRP A 233 4.17 5.28 10.47
N TYR A 234 2.93 5.77 10.39
CA TYR A 234 2.61 7.18 10.32
C TYR A 234 3.14 7.93 11.55
N THR A 235 2.86 7.41 12.75
CA THR A 235 3.29 8.02 14.01
C THR A 235 4.81 8.01 14.20
N ALA A 236 5.51 6.98 13.70
CA ALA A 236 6.97 6.96 13.68
C ALA A 236 7.54 8.07 12.78
N ARG A 237 7.01 8.23 11.55
CA ARG A 237 7.45 9.29 10.61
C ARG A 237 7.17 10.70 11.12
N VAL A 238 5.99 10.92 11.69
CA VAL A 238 5.65 12.18 12.39
C VAL A 238 6.63 12.46 13.54
N THR A 239 7.02 11.43 14.29
CA THR A 239 7.96 11.58 15.41
C THR A 239 9.36 11.94 14.93
N GLU A 240 9.81 11.39 13.81
CA GLU A 240 11.07 11.77 13.16
C GLU A 240 11.04 13.24 12.72
N MET A 241 10.00 13.66 11.97
CA MET A 241 9.84 15.05 11.53
C MET A 241 9.78 16.02 12.72
N ARG A 242 9.04 15.67 13.77
CA ARG A 242 8.95 16.49 14.98
C ARG A 242 10.31 16.62 15.66
N THR A 243 11.05 15.52 15.77
CA THR A 243 12.40 15.53 16.36
C THR A 243 13.33 16.44 15.56
N ALA A 244 13.25 16.39 14.23
CA ALA A 244 14.04 17.26 13.35
C ALA A 244 13.63 18.74 13.47
N ILE A 245 12.33 19.05 13.57
CA ILE A 245 11.84 20.42 13.84
C ILE A 245 12.36 20.92 15.19
N PHE A 246 12.31 20.11 16.24
CA PHE A 246 12.81 20.49 17.56
C PHE A 246 14.32 20.73 17.54
N GLN A 247 15.07 19.93 16.78
CA GLN A 247 16.50 20.14 16.61
C GLN A 247 16.78 21.44 15.86
N ALA A 248 16.11 21.66 14.72
CA ALA A 248 16.25 22.90 13.95
C ALA A 248 15.87 24.15 14.76
N LEU A 249 14.90 24.06 15.67
CA LEU A 249 14.56 25.16 16.58
C LEU A 249 15.68 25.47 17.57
N ARG A 250 16.35 24.45 18.13
CA ARG A 250 17.51 24.66 19.03
C ARG A 250 18.65 25.37 18.31
N ASP A 251 18.84 25.04 17.04
CA ASP A 251 19.91 25.57 16.21
C ASP A 251 19.53 26.91 15.56
N ALA A 252 18.26 27.33 15.66
CA ALA A 252 17.77 28.56 15.08
C ALA A 252 18.36 29.80 15.79
N PRO A 253 18.64 30.89 15.06
CA PRO A 253 19.11 32.14 15.65
C PRO A 253 18.16 32.64 16.73
N ARG A 254 18.74 33.07 17.87
CA ARG A 254 17.94 33.73 18.90
C ARG A 254 17.44 35.08 18.38
N PRO A 255 16.21 35.49 18.73
CA PRO A 255 15.75 36.84 18.44
C PRO A 255 16.70 37.88 19.05
N PRO A 256 16.79 39.09 18.46
CA PRO A 256 17.46 40.21 19.10
C PRO A 256 16.88 40.48 20.49
N ALA A 257 17.73 40.78 21.47
CA ALA A 257 17.28 41.05 22.84
C ALA A 257 16.20 42.15 22.87
N GLY A 258 15.06 41.87 23.51
CA GLY A 258 13.91 42.79 23.57
C GLY A 258 12.96 42.73 22.37
N SER A 259 13.20 41.84 21.40
CA SER A 259 12.25 41.55 20.33
C SER A 259 11.05 40.76 20.85
N ASN A 260 9.84 41.28 20.65
CA ASN A 260 8.60 40.52 20.87
C ASN A 260 8.18 39.73 19.62
N ARG A 261 9.14 39.30 18.79
CA ARG A 261 8.87 38.56 17.54
C ARG A 261 9.84 37.40 17.37
N GLN A 262 9.29 36.30 16.87
CA GLN A 262 10.04 35.15 16.37
C GLN A 262 10.95 35.57 15.20
N SER A 263 12.09 34.88 15.04
CA SER A 263 12.83 34.95 13.78
C SER A 263 12.00 34.33 12.64
N PRO A 264 12.24 34.70 11.37
CA PRO A 264 11.56 34.08 10.23
C PRO A 264 11.69 32.55 10.20
N GLU A 265 12.85 32.02 10.59
CA GLU A 265 13.12 30.58 10.69
C GLU A 265 12.30 29.93 11.81
N GLN A 266 12.23 30.58 12.98
CA GLN A 266 11.39 30.10 14.09
C GLN A 266 9.91 30.10 13.72
N GLU A 267 9.43 31.14 13.01
CA GLU A 267 8.04 31.24 12.54
C GLU A 267 7.71 30.14 11.53
N ASP A 268 8.62 29.86 10.58
CA ASP A 268 8.47 28.78 9.61
C ASP A 268 8.41 27.39 10.29
N LEU A 269 9.31 27.12 11.25
CA LEU A 269 9.31 25.89 12.03
C LEU A 269 8.05 25.75 12.89
N PHE A 270 7.53 26.85 13.43
CA PHE A 270 6.26 26.88 14.13
C PHE A 270 5.09 26.49 13.21
N LYS A 271 5.01 27.07 12.01
CA LYS A 271 3.97 26.72 11.01
C LYS A 271 4.02 25.25 10.63
N LYS A 272 5.22 24.71 10.39
CA LYS A 272 5.44 23.28 10.11
C LYS A 272 4.96 22.40 11.26
N PHE A 273 5.26 22.77 12.51
CA PHE A 273 4.78 22.05 13.68
C PHE A 273 3.25 22.04 13.76
N ILE A 274 2.58 23.20 13.56
CA ILE A 274 1.12 23.28 13.58
C ILE A 274 0.50 22.38 12.50
N HIS A 275 0.97 22.46 11.26
CA HIS A 275 0.50 21.60 10.17
C HIS A 275 0.71 20.11 10.50
N LEU A 276 1.85 19.76 11.10
CA LEU A 276 2.14 18.39 11.54
C LEU A 276 1.10 17.91 12.58
N MET A 277 0.70 18.77 13.52
CA MET A 277 -0.33 18.41 14.50
C MET A 277 -1.71 18.24 13.86
N GLU A 278 -2.07 19.05 12.87
CA GLU A 278 -3.35 18.94 12.14
C GLU A 278 -3.47 17.61 11.39
N VAL A 279 -2.42 17.20 10.68
CA VAL A 279 -2.44 15.91 9.97
C VAL A 279 -2.46 14.73 10.94
N VAL A 280 -1.81 14.86 12.10
CA VAL A 280 -1.88 13.84 13.16
C VAL A 280 -3.29 13.67 13.70
N THR A 281 -4.02 14.78 13.93
CA THR A 281 -5.45 14.74 14.32
C THR A 281 -6.26 13.92 13.32
N THR A 282 -6.04 14.18 12.03
CA THR A 282 -6.75 13.48 10.95
C THR A 282 -6.40 12.00 10.93
N ALA A 283 -5.11 11.65 10.99
CA ALA A 283 -4.66 10.27 10.97
C ALA A 283 -5.17 9.45 12.18
N ASP A 284 -5.15 10.04 13.38
CA ASP A 284 -5.58 9.36 14.60
C ASP A 284 -7.05 8.94 14.55
N ALA A 285 -7.93 9.75 13.96
CA ALA A 285 -9.37 9.48 13.87
C ALA A 285 -9.81 8.79 12.56
N SER A 286 -8.98 8.81 11.51
CA SER A 286 -9.34 8.28 10.17
C SER A 286 -8.71 6.94 9.80
N ILE A 287 -7.55 6.56 10.37
CA ILE A 287 -6.89 5.28 10.04
C ILE A 287 -7.63 4.13 10.74
N VAL A 288 -8.78 3.74 10.19
CA VAL A 288 -9.62 2.64 10.64
C VAL A 288 -10.58 2.26 9.51
N ILE A 289 -10.94 0.99 9.44
CA ILE A 289 -12.00 0.50 8.55
C ILE A 289 -13.26 0.32 9.40
N PRO A 290 -14.38 0.99 9.08
CA PRO A 290 -15.60 0.89 9.86
C PRO A 290 -16.24 -0.49 9.67
N LEU A 291 -16.51 -1.18 10.77
CA LEU A 291 -17.05 -2.55 10.77
C LEU A 291 -18.56 -2.61 11.09
N ALA A 292 -19.22 -1.45 11.17
CA ALA A 292 -20.64 -1.38 11.51
C ALA A 292 -21.51 -2.15 10.48
N GLY A 293 -22.29 -3.11 10.96
CA GLY A 293 -23.20 -3.92 10.14
C GLY A 293 -22.55 -5.08 9.38
N PHE A 294 -21.30 -5.41 9.67
CA PHE A 294 -20.68 -6.67 9.25
C PHE A 294 -21.29 -7.82 10.07
N LYS A 295 -21.53 -8.98 9.45
CA LYS A 295 -22.06 -10.17 10.11
C LYS A 295 -21.03 -10.74 11.10
N ASN A 296 -21.52 -11.18 12.26
CA ASN A 296 -20.74 -11.88 13.28
C ASN A 296 -19.49 -11.12 13.75
N THR A 297 -19.57 -9.79 13.81
CA THR A 297 -18.55 -8.97 14.45
C THR A 297 -18.34 -9.45 15.88
N LEU A 298 -17.15 -9.97 16.19
CA LEU A 298 -16.81 -10.48 17.51
C LEU A 298 -16.95 -9.37 18.57
N PRO A 299 -17.21 -9.68 19.86
CA PRO A 299 -17.38 -8.67 20.91
C PRO A 299 -16.21 -7.68 21.02
N ARG A 300 -14.96 -8.13 20.80
CA ARG A 300 -13.78 -7.24 20.76
C ARG A 300 -13.87 -6.18 19.65
N TRP A 301 -14.53 -6.51 18.55
CA TRP A 301 -14.76 -5.66 17.37
C TRP A 301 -16.12 -4.95 17.39
N ALA A 302 -17.01 -5.32 18.31
CA ALA A 302 -18.32 -4.70 18.48
C ALA A 302 -18.24 -3.23 18.93
N LEU A 303 -17.12 -2.81 19.52
CA LEU A 303 -16.85 -1.40 19.88
C LEU A 303 -16.84 -0.46 18.66
N LEU A 304 -16.59 -0.98 17.45
CA LEU A 304 -16.70 -0.24 16.18
C LEU A 304 -18.11 -0.30 15.56
N SER A 305 -19.01 -1.09 16.15
CA SER A 305 -20.34 -1.43 15.61
C SER A 305 -21.52 -0.90 16.44
N GLU A 306 -21.28 -0.45 17.68
CA GLU A 306 -22.32 0.11 18.56
C GLU A 306 -22.65 1.59 18.22
N PRO A 307 -23.91 2.03 18.40
CA PRO A 307 -24.27 3.45 18.27
C PRO A 307 -23.50 4.30 19.28
N ALA A 308 -23.28 5.57 18.90
CA ALA A 308 -22.35 6.42 19.60
C ALA A 308 -22.71 6.61 21.09
N ARG A 309 -21.80 6.21 21.99
CA ARG A 309 -21.95 6.46 23.45
C ARG A 309 -21.80 7.94 23.80
N LEU A 310 -21.15 8.71 22.93
CA LEU A 310 -20.93 10.15 23.06
C LEU A 310 -21.50 10.88 21.85
N HIS A 311 -22.33 11.89 22.08
CA HIS A 311 -22.85 12.72 21.00
C HIS A 311 -21.92 13.92 20.75
N PRO A 312 -21.47 14.18 19.50
CA PRO A 312 -20.48 15.22 19.22
C PRO A 312 -20.89 16.64 19.63
N MET A 313 -22.20 16.92 19.68
CA MET A 313 -22.70 18.25 20.05
C MET A 313 -22.75 18.50 21.55
N THR A 314 -22.71 17.46 22.38
CA THR A 314 -22.83 17.58 23.85
C THR A 314 -21.56 17.22 24.59
N TYR A 315 -20.63 16.54 23.91
CA TYR A 315 -19.33 16.22 24.47
C TYR A 315 -18.42 17.45 24.50
N ASP A 316 -17.94 17.82 25.69
CA ASP A 316 -17.06 18.98 25.93
C ASP A 316 -15.58 18.61 26.10
N GLY A 317 -15.25 17.31 25.99
CA GLY A 317 -13.90 16.80 26.14
C GLY A 317 -13.47 16.57 27.58
N SER A 318 -14.33 16.79 28.59
CA SER A 318 -13.96 16.71 30.01
C SER A 318 -13.61 15.29 30.47
N PHE A 319 -14.23 14.27 29.90
CA PHE A 319 -13.95 12.86 30.18
C PHE A 319 -13.15 12.18 29.06
N PRO A 320 -12.49 11.04 29.32
CA PRO A 320 -11.77 10.29 28.29
C PRO A 320 -12.68 9.78 27.16
N LEU A 321 -12.11 9.60 25.97
CA LEU A 321 -12.80 8.92 24.87
C LEU A 321 -12.94 7.42 25.18
N PRO A 322 -14.14 6.81 25.11
CA PRO A 322 -14.34 5.39 25.33
C PRO A 322 -14.05 4.61 24.03
N GLY A 323 -12.82 4.73 23.51
CA GLY A 323 -12.43 4.19 22.21
C GLY A 323 -12.90 5.07 21.04
N TRP A 324 -13.35 4.44 19.97
CA TRP A 324 -13.71 5.13 18.71
C TRP A 324 -14.98 5.98 18.77
N GLY A 325 -15.89 5.66 19.69
CA GLY A 325 -17.09 6.45 19.96
C GLY A 325 -18.18 6.44 18.87
N THR A 326 -17.88 6.25 17.58
CA THR A 326 -18.85 6.21 16.47
C THR A 326 -18.23 5.69 15.17
N ALA A 327 -19.05 5.06 14.31
CA ALA A 327 -18.63 4.61 12.97
C ALA A 327 -18.56 5.77 11.94
N ASP A 328 -19.18 6.91 12.22
CA ASP A 328 -19.16 8.10 11.37
C ASP A 328 -17.84 8.88 11.55
N ILE A 329 -17.04 8.97 10.48
CA ILE A 329 -15.75 9.65 10.51
C ILE A 329 -15.86 11.14 10.89
N SER A 330 -16.89 11.84 10.44
CA SER A 330 -17.08 13.27 10.74
C SER A 330 -17.35 13.47 12.22
N GLN A 331 -18.13 12.57 12.83
CA GLN A 331 -18.39 12.59 14.25
C GLN A 331 -17.15 12.21 15.06
N ARG A 332 -16.39 11.17 14.65
CA ARG A 332 -15.13 10.80 15.29
C ARG A 332 -14.11 11.94 15.29
N MET A 333 -13.93 12.58 14.15
CA MET A 333 -13.03 13.73 14.00
C MET A 333 -13.39 14.85 14.98
N ARG A 334 -14.69 15.17 15.13
CA ARG A 334 -15.16 16.17 16.10
C ARG A 334 -14.91 15.76 17.54
N LEU A 335 -15.22 14.51 17.91
CA LEU A 335 -14.97 14.01 19.26
C LEU A 335 -13.47 14.05 19.61
N TYR A 336 -12.61 13.66 18.67
CA TYR A 336 -11.17 13.67 18.84
C TYR A 336 -10.61 15.10 18.96
N ASP A 337 -10.99 16.01 18.07
CA ASP A 337 -10.59 17.42 18.11
C ASP A 337 -11.03 18.10 19.42
N THR A 338 -12.28 17.88 19.86
CA THR A 338 -12.77 18.41 21.14
C THR A 338 -11.93 17.90 22.32
N ARG A 339 -11.64 16.59 22.36
CA ARG A 339 -10.81 16.01 23.42
C ARG A 339 -9.38 16.55 23.37
N GLN A 340 -8.79 16.68 22.19
CA GLN A 340 -7.44 17.20 22.01
C GLN A 340 -7.35 18.65 22.52
N ARG A 341 -8.31 19.52 22.15
CA ARG A 341 -8.34 20.92 22.60
C ARG A 341 -8.48 21.03 24.11
N PHE A 342 -9.31 20.18 24.71
CA PHE A 342 -9.46 20.12 26.16
C PHE A 342 -8.13 19.75 26.84
N LEU A 343 -7.44 18.71 26.36
CA LEU A 343 -6.16 18.26 26.91
C LEU A 343 -5.05 19.31 26.71
N VAL A 344 -5.00 19.98 25.55
CA VAL A 344 -4.06 21.09 25.32
C VAL A 344 -4.27 22.21 26.33
N ARG A 345 -5.53 22.58 26.62
CA ARG A 345 -5.83 23.59 27.65
C ARG A 345 -5.37 23.14 29.03
N GLN A 346 -5.56 21.86 29.38
CA GLN A 346 -5.06 21.31 30.65
C GLN A 346 -3.54 21.39 30.76
N THR A 347 -2.80 21.09 29.69
CA THR A 347 -1.32 21.18 29.73
C THR A 347 -0.81 22.59 30.02
N ARG A 348 -1.56 23.64 29.66
CA ARG A 348 -1.20 25.03 29.97
C ARG A 348 -1.37 25.39 31.47
N LEU A 349 -2.14 24.58 32.20
CA LEU A 349 -2.38 24.75 33.63
C LEU A 349 -1.43 23.89 34.49
N GLU A 350 -0.55 23.08 33.87
CA GLU A 350 0.41 22.25 34.59
C GLU A 350 1.43 23.13 35.35
N PRO A 351 1.76 22.80 36.62
CA PRO A 351 2.65 23.60 37.46
C PRO A 351 4.01 23.90 36.82
N ASP A 352 4.58 22.96 36.06
CA ASP A 352 5.86 23.15 35.37
C ASP A 352 5.77 24.17 34.23
N MET A 353 4.63 24.24 33.52
CA MET A 353 4.40 25.24 32.48
C MET A 353 4.17 26.62 33.10
N VAL A 354 3.43 26.67 34.22
CA VAL A 354 3.19 27.90 34.98
C VAL A 354 4.48 28.40 35.62
N ALA A 355 5.30 27.53 36.22
CA ALA A 355 6.58 27.89 36.82
C ALA A 355 7.58 28.40 35.78
N ASN A 356 7.64 27.79 34.59
CA ASN A 356 8.49 28.28 33.49
C ASN A 356 7.99 29.60 32.89
N SER A 357 6.68 29.84 32.89
CA SER A 357 6.06 31.12 32.49
C SER A 357 6.34 32.23 33.51
N VAL A 358 6.34 31.90 34.80
CA VAL A 358 6.53 32.84 35.92
C VAL A 358 8.01 33.10 36.22
N ALA A 359 8.91 32.13 35.98
CA ALA A 359 10.36 32.26 36.20
C ALA A 359 11.12 32.93 35.05
N SER A 360 10.43 33.34 33.98
CA SER A 360 11.07 33.82 32.76
C SER A 360 11.21 35.35 32.71
N GLU A 361 12.36 35.87 33.16
CA GLU A 361 12.96 37.09 32.58
C GLU A 361 13.51 36.84 31.14
N ARG A 362 13.33 35.62 30.61
CA ARG A 362 13.82 35.21 29.29
C ARG A 362 12.85 35.66 28.18
N ASP A 363 13.42 35.87 27.00
CA ASP A 363 12.69 36.14 25.77
C ASP A 363 11.64 35.02 25.52
N PRO A 364 10.33 35.34 25.40
CA PRO A 364 9.26 34.37 25.17
C PRO A 364 9.42 33.58 23.87
N PHE A 365 10.28 34.04 22.96
CA PHE A 365 10.63 33.39 21.69
C PHE A 365 12.01 32.72 21.72
N SER A 366 12.57 32.52 22.91
CA SER A 366 13.73 31.64 23.07
C SER A 366 13.40 30.21 22.60
N PRO A 367 14.31 29.54 21.86
CA PRO A 367 14.11 28.17 21.40
C PRO A 367 13.67 27.19 22.48
N GLU A 368 14.20 27.33 23.69
CA GLU A 368 13.91 26.46 24.82
C GLU A 368 12.44 26.58 25.26
N LEU A 369 11.91 27.81 25.33
CA LEU A 369 10.50 28.06 25.67
C LEU A 369 9.56 27.60 24.55
N LEU A 370 9.93 27.77 23.28
CA LEU A 370 9.15 27.26 22.16
C LEU A 370 9.04 25.74 22.17
N ILE A 371 10.15 25.03 22.43
CA ILE A 371 10.17 23.57 22.56
C ILE A 371 9.30 23.10 23.73
N ILE A 372 9.39 23.80 24.88
CA ILE A 372 8.55 23.54 26.05
C ILE A 372 7.06 23.72 25.69
N ALA A 373 6.72 24.82 25.02
CA ALA A 373 5.35 25.12 24.58
C ALA A 373 4.80 24.07 23.60
N PHE A 374 5.65 23.49 22.75
CA PHE A 374 5.28 22.39 21.84
C PHE A 374 5.11 21.04 22.55
N GLY A 375 5.72 20.86 23.71
CA GLY A 375 5.59 19.64 24.51
C GLY A 375 4.15 19.36 24.97
N GLY A 376 3.38 20.41 25.31
CA GLY A 376 1.99 20.28 25.75
C GLY A 376 1.09 19.61 24.69
N PRO A 377 0.97 20.19 23.47
CA PRO A 377 0.25 19.56 22.35
C PRO A 377 0.68 18.13 22.04
N VAL A 378 1.98 17.84 22.09
CA VAL A 378 2.48 16.48 21.84
C VAL A 378 1.95 15.47 22.87
N ARG A 379 1.99 15.82 24.17
CA ARG A 379 1.45 14.98 25.24
C ARG A 379 -0.07 14.84 25.13
N ALA A 380 -0.77 15.93 24.82
CA ALA A 380 -2.21 15.93 24.63
C ALA A 380 -2.65 14.97 23.51
N HIS A 381 -1.97 15.00 22.36
CA HIS A 381 -2.22 14.06 21.27
C HIS A 381 -1.91 12.61 21.66
N ALA A 382 -0.76 12.37 22.30
CA ALA A 382 -0.41 11.01 22.73
C ALA A 382 -1.45 10.44 23.70
N ARG A 383 -2.02 11.27 24.57
CA ARG A 383 -3.09 10.88 25.49
C ARG A 383 -4.42 10.65 24.77
N ALA A 384 -4.89 11.60 23.96
CA ALA A 384 -6.13 11.46 23.19
C ALA A 384 -6.11 10.21 22.30
N ARG A 385 -4.98 9.96 21.63
CA ARG A 385 -4.75 8.76 20.82
C ARG A 385 -4.89 7.49 21.64
N ARG A 386 -4.27 7.40 22.82
CA ARG A 386 -4.37 6.21 23.68
C ARG A 386 -5.79 5.97 24.16
N GLU A 387 -6.52 7.03 24.50
CA GLU A 387 -7.94 6.93 24.90
C GLU A 387 -8.81 6.42 23.73
N MET A 388 -8.55 6.85 22.50
CA MET A 388 -9.33 6.43 21.32
C MET A 388 -8.93 5.06 20.75
N ARG A 389 -7.62 4.79 20.66
CA ARG A 389 -7.08 3.64 19.91
C ARG A 389 -6.52 2.54 20.81
N GLY A 390 -6.38 2.78 22.10
CA GLY A 390 -5.68 1.90 23.03
C GLY A 390 -4.16 2.10 23.00
N GLU A 391 -3.44 1.18 23.63
CA GLU A 391 -1.99 1.19 23.63
C GLU A 391 -1.43 0.88 22.23
N PRO A 392 -0.29 1.49 21.84
CA PRO A 392 0.35 1.20 20.56
C PRO A 392 0.65 -0.29 20.42
N VAL A 393 0.19 -0.89 19.31
CA VAL A 393 0.49 -2.28 18.97
C VAL A 393 1.88 -2.35 18.38
N GLU A 394 2.74 -3.20 18.94
CA GLU A 394 4.04 -3.51 18.38
C GLU A 394 3.88 -4.40 17.13
N ILE A 395 4.30 -3.90 15.98
CA ILE A 395 4.33 -4.68 14.74
C ILE A 395 5.62 -5.48 14.72
N ARG A 396 5.51 -6.78 15.00
CA ARG A 396 6.66 -7.71 15.01
C ARG A 396 7.07 -8.16 13.62
N GLU A 397 6.10 -8.35 12.74
CA GLU A 397 6.31 -8.92 11.41
C GLU A 397 5.32 -8.32 10.40
N GLU A 398 5.76 -8.08 9.17
CA GLU A 398 4.88 -7.66 8.07
C GLU A 398 4.19 -8.86 7.39
N LEU A 399 2.97 -8.66 6.86
CA LEU A 399 2.19 -9.75 6.25
C LEU A 399 2.93 -10.47 5.12
N TRP A 400 3.61 -9.71 4.26
CA TRP A 400 4.35 -10.30 3.15
C TRP A 400 5.58 -11.08 3.64
N VAL A 401 6.21 -10.64 4.73
CA VAL A 401 7.35 -11.35 5.35
C VAL A 401 6.88 -12.68 5.91
N ALA A 402 5.78 -12.67 6.69
CA ALA A 402 5.14 -13.88 7.19
C ALA A 402 4.76 -14.84 6.05
N ALA A 403 4.20 -14.30 4.97
CA ALA A 403 3.82 -15.08 3.79
C ALA A 403 5.04 -15.68 3.06
N VAL A 404 6.16 -14.96 2.97
CA VAL A 404 7.42 -15.50 2.43
C VAL A 404 7.95 -16.62 3.31
N LYS A 405 8.02 -16.42 4.64
CA LYS A 405 8.47 -17.48 5.57
C LYS A 405 7.65 -18.75 5.40
N ARG A 406 6.32 -18.63 5.40
CA ARG A 406 5.40 -19.76 5.16
C ARG A 406 5.60 -20.41 3.80
N ALA A 407 5.92 -19.64 2.76
CA ALA A 407 6.18 -20.19 1.43
C ALA A 407 7.53 -20.94 1.33
N LEU A 408 8.46 -20.71 2.26
CA LEU A 408 9.74 -21.41 2.39
C LEU A 408 9.68 -22.57 3.39
N GLU A 409 8.67 -22.62 4.26
CA GLU A 409 8.47 -23.75 5.16
C GLU A 409 8.19 -25.04 4.36
N PRO A 410 8.91 -26.15 4.63
CA PRO A 410 8.67 -27.40 3.94
C PRO A 410 7.29 -27.93 4.29
N VAL A 411 6.48 -28.24 3.28
CA VAL A 411 5.15 -28.83 3.47
C VAL A 411 5.32 -30.35 3.68
N PRO A 412 4.98 -30.91 4.85
CA PRO A 412 5.12 -32.34 5.09
C PRO A 412 4.23 -33.15 4.13
N ASN A 413 4.75 -34.28 3.64
CA ASN A 413 3.99 -35.24 2.83
C ASN A 413 3.44 -34.68 1.51
N VAL A 414 4.19 -33.79 0.85
CA VAL A 414 3.91 -33.35 -0.53
C VAL A 414 5.21 -33.43 -1.32
N ASP A 415 5.15 -34.02 -2.52
CA ASP A 415 6.19 -33.91 -3.55
C ASP A 415 6.17 -32.49 -4.15
N ALA A 416 6.25 -31.46 -3.30
CA ALA A 416 6.37 -30.08 -3.68
C ALA A 416 7.87 -29.69 -3.64
N PRO A 417 8.33 -28.82 -4.54
CA PRO A 417 9.68 -28.29 -4.46
C PRO A 417 9.89 -27.56 -3.13
N VAL A 418 10.96 -27.93 -2.43
CA VAL A 418 11.42 -27.21 -1.24
C VAL A 418 12.09 -25.94 -1.72
N PHE A 419 11.53 -24.80 -1.34
CA PHE A 419 12.13 -23.50 -1.61
C PHE A 419 13.00 -23.08 -0.44
N ASP A 420 14.28 -22.81 -0.69
CA ASP A 420 15.25 -22.32 0.31
C ASP A 420 15.63 -20.85 0.09
N LYS A 421 15.21 -20.27 -1.04
CA LYS A 421 15.48 -18.88 -1.46
C LYS A 421 14.21 -18.27 -2.03
N TRP A 422 14.19 -16.95 -2.10
CA TRP A 422 13.12 -16.20 -2.78
C TRP A 422 13.70 -15.03 -3.55
N GLY A 423 12.98 -14.54 -4.55
CA GLY A 423 13.38 -13.39 -5.34
C GLY A 423 13.18 -13.63 -6.84
N PHE A 424 13.97 -12.96 -7.67
CA PHE A 424 13.68 -12.84 -9.09
C PHE A 424 14.58 -13.71 -9.97
N VAL A 425 14.05 -14.12 -11.11
CA VAL A 425 14.87 -14.49 -12.28
C VAL A 425 15.12 -13.23 -13.10
N ALA A 426 16.35 -13.06 -13.59
CA ALA A 426 16.78 -11.90 -14.34
C ALA A 426 17.51 -12.33 -15.62
N TYR A 427 17.27 -11.62 -16.72
CA TYR A 427 17.89 -11.90 -18.02
C TYR A 427 18.78 -10.75 -18.47
N ARG A 428 20.01 -11.07 -18.89
CA ARG A 428 20.79 -10.18 -19.74
C ARG A 428 20.30 -10.37 -21.18
N VAL A 429 19.68 -9.34 -21.74
CA VAL A 429 19.19 -9.39 -23.14
C VAL A 429 19.92 -8.41 -24.04
N TRP A 430 20.81 -7.60 -23.49
CA TRP A 430 21.66 -6.69 -24.24
C TRP A 430 23.12 -7.15 -24.19
N TYR A 431 23.76 -7.24 -25.36
CA TYR A 431 25.08 -7.84 -25.52
C TYR A 431 26.13 -6.84 -26.00
N GLY A 432 25.72 -5.61 -26.34
CA GLY A 432 26.61 -4.55 -26.81
C GLY A 432 27.57 -3.95 -25.78
N HIS A 433 27.36 -4.15 -24.47
CA HIS A 433 28.32 -3.71 -23.44
C HIS A 433 29.49 -4.68 -23.31
N ALA A 434 30.70 -4.16 -23.04
CA ALA A 434 31.86 -4.97 -22.71
C ALA A 434 31.63 -5.76 -21.41
N GLU A 435 32.27 -6.92 -21.25
CA GLU A 435 32.09 -7.75 -20.05
C GLU A 435 32.47 -7.02 -18.75
N GLY A 436 33.48 -6.14 -18.79
CA GLY A 436 33.83 -5.31 -17.64
C GLY A 436 32.74 -4.29 -17.26
N ASP A 437 31.98 -3.78 -18.23
CA ASP A 437 30.83 -2.90 -17.96
C ASP A 437 29.65 -3.69 -17.40
N TRP A 438 29.46 -4.94 -17.86
CA TRP A 438 28.48 -5.86 -17.31
C TRP A 438 28.76 -6.20 -15.83
N GLU A 439 30.01 -6.50 -15.48
CA GLU A 439 30.43 -6.75 -14.10
C GLU A 439 30.18 -5.53 -13.20
N ARG A 440 30.52 -4.33 -13.67
CA ARG A 440 30.26 -3.07 -12.96
C ARG A 440 28.78 -2.80 -12.77
N PHE A 441 27.97 -3.10 -13.79
CA PHE A 441 26.50 -3.03 -13.66
C PHE A 441 26.02 -3.99 -12.58
N LEU A 442 26.45 -5.26 -12.60
CA LEU A 442 26.03 -6.26 -11.62
C LEU A 442 26.41 -5.85 -10.19
N GLU A 443 27.61 -5.32 -9.99
CA GLU A 443 28.06 -4.82 -8.69
C GLU A 443 27.20 -3.64 -8.20
N ALA A 444 26.98 -2.64 -9.05
CA ALA A 444 26.18 -1.47 -8.72
C ALA A 444 24.70 -1.82 -8.46
N PHE A 445 24.12 -2.67 -9.31
CA PHE A 445 22.76 -3.17 -9.16
C PHE A 445 22.60 -3.97 -7.87
N LYS A 446 23.55 -4.88 -7.58
CA LYS A 446 23.53 -5.68 -6.34
C LYS A 446 23.59 -4.78 -5.11
N ALA A 447 24.50 -3.81 -5.08
CA ALA A 447 24.62 -2.86 -3.97
C ALA A 447 23.33 -2.06 -3.73
N ASP A 448 22.65 -1.67 -4.81
CA ASP A 448 21.37 -0.96 -4.73
C ASP A 448 20.24 -1.87 -4.21
N VAL A 449 20.05 -3.06 -4.77
CA VAL A 449 18.95 -3.93 -4.39
C VAL A 449 19.13 -4.57 -3.01
N GLU A 450 20.37 -4.79 -2.54
CA GLU A 450 20.66 -5.40 -1.22
C GLU A 450 20.46 -4.44 -0.03
N GLY A 451 20.35 -3.13 -0.30
CA GLY A 451 20.18 -2.10 0.74
C GLY A 451 18.82 -2.12 1.49
N TRP A 452 17.91 -3.06 1.18
CA TRP A 452 16.60 -3.18 1.81
C TRP A 452 16.67 -3.84 3.19
N GLY A 453 15.55 -3.93 3.90
CA GLY A 453 15.44 -4.74 5.13
C GLY A 453 15.21 -3.94 6.41
N GLU A 454 14.92 -2.64 6.29
CA GLU A 454 14.28 -1.88 7.36
C GLU A 454 12.77 -2.22 7.42
N VAL A 455 12.49 -3.52 7.56
CA VAL A 455 11.17 -4.16 7.46
C VAL A 455 11.01 -5.08 8.66
N ALA A 456 9.90 -4.96 9.39
CA ALA A 456 9.67 -5.75 10.59
C ALA A 456 9.61 -7.26 10.28
N GLY A 457 10.45 -8.04 10.97
CA GLY A 457 10.51 -9.51 10.86
C GLY A 457 11.34 -10.04 9.69
N ALA A 458 11.94 -9.16 8.88
CA ALA A 458 12.63 -9.53 7.65
C ALA A 458 14.02 -10.14 7.88
N GLU A 459 14.54 -10.13 9.10
CA GLU A 459 15.91 -10.54 9.47
C GLU A 459 16.22 -11.97 8.97
N GLU A 460 15.27 -12.88 9.12
CA GLU A 460 15.41 -14.29 8.75
C GLU A 460 15.34 -14.52 7.23
N ILE A 461 14.60 -13.68 6.50
CA ILE A 461 14.40 -13.85 5.06
C ILE A 461 15.34 -13.00 4.22
N LYS A 462 15.95 -11.94 4.79
CA LYS A 462 16.81 -11.01 4.07
C LYS A 462 17.99 -11.72 3.41
N GLY A 463 18.65 -12.60 4.17
CA GLY A 463 19.77 -13.41 3.69
C GLY A 463 19.38 -14.46 2.64
N LEU A 464 18.10 -14.69 2.40
CA LEU A 464 17.57 -15.68 1.45
C LEU A 464 17.10 -15.05 0.13
N ALA A 465 17.05 -13.71 0.05
CA ALA A 465 16.70 -12.99 -1.18
C ALA A 465 17.79 -13.19 -2.25
N ARG A 466 17.40 -13.62 -3.45
CA ARG A 466 18.31 -13.91 -4.56
C ARG A 466 17.78 -13.37 -5.88
N ILE A 467 18.72 -13.00 -6.75
CA ILE A 467 18.45 -12.70 -8.15
C ILE A 467 19.26 -13.70 -8.98
N ARG A 468 18.56 -14.59 -9.69
CA ARG A 468 19.19 -15.56 -10.58
C ARG A 468 19.34 -14.95 -11.96
N TRP A 469 20.56 -14.55 -12.31
CA TRP A 469 20.89 -14.04 -13.64
C TRP A 469 21.05 -15.17 -14.65
N ILE A 470 20.50 -14.96 -15.85
CA ILE A 470 20.62 -15.83 -17.01
C ILE A 470 21.13 -14.97 -18.16
N ASP A 471 22.22 -15.38 -18.81
CA ASP A 471 22.67 -14.76 -20.04
C ASP A 471 21.80 -15.25 -21.20
N GLY A 472 21.08 -14.34 -21.86
CA GLY A 472 20.19 -14.70 -22.96
C GLY A 472 20.91 -15.43 -24.10
N ARG A 473 22.21 -15.18 -24.32
CA ARG A 473 23.02 -15.86 -25.35
C ARG A 473 23.10 -17.36 -25.11
N GLU A 474 23.25 -17.77 -23.86
CA GLU A 474 23.42 -19.18 -23.46
C GLU A 474 22.15 -20.00 -23.66
N VAL A 475 20.99 -19.34 -23.66
CA VAL A 475 19.68 -19.97 -23.82
C VAL A 475 19.01 -19.63 -25.17
N GLY A 476 19.76 -19.06 -26.11
CA GLY A 476 19.30 -18.79 -27.48
C GLY A 476 18.32 -17.63 -27.63
N ILE A 477 18.34 -16.65 -26.72
CA ILE A 477 17.53 -15.43 -26.79
C ILE A 477 18.28 -14.38 -27.61
N ALA A 478 17.63 -13.84 -28.64
CA ALA A 478 18.19 -12.77 -29.46
C ALA A 478 18.36 -11.45 -28.69
N GLU A 479 19.25 -10.59 -29.14
CA GLU A 479 19.49 -9.29 -28.49
C GLU A 479 18.20 -8.45 -28.48
N GLY A 480 17.82 -7.97 -27.30
CA GLY A 480 16.58 -7.21 -27.07
C GLY A 480 15.29 -8.04 -27.10
N ASP A 481 15.34 -9.37 -27.25
CA ASP A 481 14.15 -10.22 -27.36
C ASP A 481 13.52 -10.55 -25.99
N ILE A 482 12.71 -9.62 -25.49
CA ILE A 482 11.95 -9.78 -24.24
C ILE A 482 10.93 -10.93 -24.33
N GLU A 483 10.34 -11.18 -25.49
CA GLU A 483 9.39 -12.29 -25.69
C GLU A 483 10.10 -13.65 -25.69
N GLY A 484 11.34 -13.72 -26.18
CA GLY A 484 12.25 -14.85 -25.97
C GLY A 484 12.48 -15.15 -24.49
N ALA A 485 12.82 -14.11 -23.71
CA ALA A 485 12.97 -14.23 -22.26
C ALA A 485 11.66 -14.65 -21.56
N ARG A 486 10.51 -14.12 -21.99
CA ARG A 486 9.18 -14.49 -21.46
C ARG A 486 8.87 -15.97 -21.69
N ARG A 487 9.13 -16.48 -22.90
CA ARG A 487 8.95 -17.92 -23.23
C ARG A 487 9.87 -18.82 -22.42
N HIS A 488 11.14 -18.42 -22.27
CA HIS A 488 12.10 -19.18 -21.46
C HIS A 488 11.69 -19.19 -19.97
N PHE A 489 11.28 -18.03 -19.43
CA PHE A 489 10.80 -17.92 -18.06
C PHE A 489 9.61 -18.83 -17.78
N LYS A 490 8.60 -18.86 -18.66
CA LYS A 490 7.46 -19.79 -18.55
C LYS A 490 7.88 -21.26 -18.54
N THR A 491 8.92 -21.60 -19.30
CA THR A 491 9.47 -22.96 -19.34
C THR A 491 10.20 -23.31 -18.04
N LEU A 492 10.90 -22.36 -17.44
CA LEU A 492 11.56 -22.53 -16.14
C LEU A 492 10.57 -22.65 -14.98
N THR A 493 9.47 -21.88 -15.02
CA THR A 493 8.43 -21.88 -13.98
C THR A 493 7.41 -23.01 -14.16
N ALA A 494 7.36 -23.65 -15.35
CA ALA A 494 6.56 -24.84 -15.58
C ALA A 494 6.95 -25.99 -14.63
N GLY A 495 5.96 -26.76 -14.17
CA GLY A 495 6.19 -27.91 -13.29
C GLY A 495 6.58 -27.53 -11.85
N MET A 496 5.85 -26.58 -11.23
CA MET A 496 6.06 -26.12 -9.84
C MET A 496 7.42 -25.47 -9.53
N GLY A 497 8.29 -25.25 -10.53
CA GLY A 497 9.56 -24.54 -10.34
C GLY A 497 10.74 -25.42 -9.90
N HIS A 498 10.69 -26.74 -10.16
CA HIS A 498 11.84 -27.63 -9.91
C HIS A 498 13.14 -27.15 -10.59
N ASN A 499 13.04 -26.44 -11.72
CA ASN A 499 14.19 -25.92 -12.48
C ASN A 499 14.78 -24.62 -11.88
N LEU A 500 14.26 -24.13 -10.75
CA LEU A 500 14.67 -22.88 -10.12
C LEU A 500 15.64 -23.06 -8.95
N GLU A 501 16.17 -24.26 -8.72
CA GLU A 501 17.22 -24.52 -7.70
C GLU A 501 16.82 -24.03 -6.29
N GLY A 502 15.56 -24.24 -5.91
CA GLY A 502 15.00 -23.80 -4.62
C GLY A 502 14.58 -22.33 -4.57
N LEU A 503 14.66 -21.58 -5.68
CA LEU A 503 14.19 -20.20 -5.75
C LEU A 503 12.67 -20.10 -5.92
N LYS A 504 11.99 -19.56 -4.91
CA LYS A 504 10.61 -19.09 -5.03
C LYS A 504 10.58 -17.76 -5.79
N THR A 505 9.98 -17.74 -6.98
CA THR A 505 9.78 -16.53 -7.79
C THR A 505 8.31 -16.11 -7.85
N ILE A 506 8.06 -14.89 -8.33
CA ILE A 506 6.74 -14.34 -8.68
C ILE A 506 6.49 -14.45 -10.19
N LYS A 507 5.26 -14.12 -10.64
CA LYS A 507 4.84 -14.10 -12.06
C LYS A 507 5.38 -12.90 -12.84
N ALA A 508 6.63 -12.55 -12.60
CA ALA A 508 7.36 -11.47 -13.27
C ALA A 508 8.86 -11.77 -13.21
N PHE A 509 9.62 -11.22 -14.14
CA PHE A 509 11.08 -11.38 -14.22
C PHE A 509 11.76 -10.07 -14.58
N LEU A 510 13.05 -9.97 -14.28
CA LEU A 510 13.86 -8.79 -14.56
C LEU A 510 14.56 -8.92 -15.90
N VAL A 511 14.80 -7.78 -16.54
CA VAL A 511 15.49 -7.67 -17.82
C VAL A 511 16.51 -6.54 -17.73
N ALA A 512 17.78 -6.89 -17.94
CA ALA A 512 18.85 -5.95 -18.18
C ALA A 512 18.93 -5.67 -19.69
N ASP A 513 18.16 -4.66 -20.11
CA ASP A 513 18.27 -4.06 -21.44
C ASP A 513 19.37 -2.98 -21.45
N LYS A 514 19.61 -2.38 -22.62
CA LYS A 514 20.62 -1.32 -22.76
C LYS A 514 20.40 -0.18 -21.76
N THR A 515 19.14 0.25 -21.60
CA THR A 515 18.81 1.41 -20.77
C THR A 515 18.98 1.12 -19.28
N ALA A 516 18.61 -0.08 -18.83
CA ALA A 516 18.83 -0.54 -17.46
C ALA A 516 20.32 -0.58 -17.13
N ILE A 517 21.15 -1.16 -18.00
CA ILE A 517 22.61 -1.20 -17.81
C ILE A 517 23.18 0.22 -17.76
N ASP A 518 22.83 1.06 -18.74
CA ASP A 518 23.30 2.44 -18.81
C ASP A 518 22.90 3.26 -17.58
N SER A 519 21.73 2.99 -16.97
CA SER A 519 21.24 3.71 -15.79
C SER A 519 22.13 3.55 -14.54
N TYR A 520 22.87 2.44 -14.43
CA TYR A 520 23.81 2.20 -13.34
C TYR A 520 25.24 2.64 -13.70
N LEU A 521 25.61 2.61 -14.98
CA LEU A 521 26.97 2.94 -15.43
C LEU A 521 27.16 4.44 -15.67
N THR A 522 26.12 5.12 -16.14
CA THR A 522 26.17 6.53 -16.53
C THR A 522 25.30 7.35 -15.58
N LYS A 523 25.89 8.33 -14.91
CA LYS A 523 25.08 9.32 -14.19
C LYS A 523 24.31 10.15 -15.20
N ALA A 524 22.98 10.16 -15.06
CA ALA A 524 22.12 10.96 -15.91
C ALA A 524 22.39 12.45 -15.66
N ASP A 525 23.14 13.12 -16.55
CA ASP A 525 23.29 14.57 -16.52
C ASP A 525 22.14 15.22 -17.30
N LEU A 526 20.95 15.21 -16.67
CA LEU A 526 19.74 15.74 -17.28
C LEU A 526 19.60 17.23 -16.96
N PRO A 527 19.36 18.09 -17.97
CA PRO A 527 18.98 19.48 -17.72
C PRO A 527 17.79 19.54 -16.78
N GLY A 528 17.93 20.30 -15.69
CA GLY A 528 16.89 20.46 -14.65
C GLY A 528 16.75 19.26 -13.70
N GLN A 529 17.74 18.38 -13.60
CA GLN A 529 17.78 17.28 -12.62
C GLN A 529 17.54 17.75 -11.17
N ASN A 530 17.89 19.00 -10.84
CA ASN A 530 17.63 19.63 -9.55
C ASN A 530 16.14 19.78 -9.20
N LEU A 531 15.23 19.61 -10.16
CA LEU A 531 13.79 19.54 -9.92
C LEU A 531 13.34 18.17 -9.43
N ILE A 532 14.12 17.12 -9.66
CA ILE A 532 13.81 15.75 -9.26
C ILE A 532 14.66 15.41 -8.04
N ASP A 533 14.08 14.70 -7.08
CA ASP A 533 14.84 14.18 -5.95
C ASP A 533 15.92 13.21 -6.47
N PRO A 534 17.19 13.36 -6.10
CA PRO A 534 18.25 12.44 -6.51
C PRO A 534 17.92 10.97 -6.21
N ALA A 535 17.15 10.69 -5.16
CA ALA A 535 16.72 9.35 -4.81
C ALA A 535 15.74 8.73 -5.84
N ASP A 536 15.11 9.54 -6.71
CA ASP A 536 14.24 9.07 -7.79
C ASP A 536 14.99 8.89 -9.13
N LEU A 537 16.22 9.40 -9.23
CA LEU A 537 17.09 9.31 -10.41
C LEU A 537 18.11 8.16 -10.33
N GLY A 538 17.92 7.23 -9.40
CA GLY A 538 18.79 6.06 -9.26
C GLY A 538 18.69 5.07 -10.41
N GLY A 539 19.56 4.06 -10.39
CA GLY A 539 19.54 2.99 -11.37
C GLY A 539 18.24 2.18 -11.32
N PHE A 540 17.81 1.68 -12.48
CA PHE A 540 16.58 0.92 -12.63
C PHE A 540 16.78 -0.32 -13.49
N VAL A 541 15.86 -1.26 -13.35
CA VAL A 541 15.78 -2.47 -14.17
C VAL A 541 14.42 -2.57 -14.82
N LEU A 542 14.33 -3.21 -15.98
CA LEU A 542 13.05 -3.48 -16.62
C LEU A 542 12.42 -4.72 -15.99
N VAL A 543 11.13 -4.67 -15.67
CA VAL A 543 10.37 -5.80 -15.12
C VAL A 543 9.28 -6.18 -16.11
N ALA A 544 9.24 -7.46 -16.47
CA ALA A 544 8.33 -7.99 -17.49
C ALA A 544 7.27 -8.93 -16.88
N ASP A 545 6.02 -8.79 -17.31
CA ASP A 545 4.88 -9.59 -16.86
C ASP A 545 4.84 -10.96 -17.54
N GLU A 546 5.04 -12.05 -16.82
CA GLU A 546 5.00 -13.41 -17.39
C GLU A 546 3.78 -13.64 -18.31
N ASN A 547 2.61 -13.12 -17.94
CA ASN A 547 1.34 -13.41 -18.60
C ASN A 547 0.84 -12.27 -19.49
N PHE A 548 1.74 -11.38 -19.93
CA PHE A 548 1.37 -10.32 -20.87
C PHE A 548 0.71 -10.86 -22.14
N ASP A 549 -0.40 -10.24 -22.53
CA ASP A 549 -1.12 -10.47 -23.77
C ASP A 549 -1.38 -9.12 -24.44
N ALA A 550 -0.72 -8.88 -25.57
CA ALA A 550 -0.84 -7.64 -26.34
C ALA A 550 -2.27 -7.37 -26.83
N ALA A 551 -3.04 -8.41 -27.17
CA ALA A 551 -4.42 -8.26 -27.62
C ALA A 551 -5.34 -7.83 -26.47
N GLN A 552 -5.08 -8.33 -25.26
CA GLN A 552 -5.80 -7.89 -24.07
C GLN A 552 -5.39 -6.48 -23.65
N ALA A 553 -4.09 -6.19 -23.64
CA ALA A 553 -3.56 -4.87 -23.29
C ALA A 553 -4.05 -3.75 -24.22
N ALA A 554 -4.17 -4.02 -25.52
CA ALA A 554 -4.72 -3.07 -26.49
C ALA A 554 -6.18 -2.68 -26.20
N ARG A 555 -6.93 -3.51 -25.46
CA ARG A 555 -8.31 -3.25 -25.04
C ARG A 555 -8.41 -2.64 -23.64
N ASP A 556 -7.30 -2.64 -22.89
CA ASP A 556 -7.27 -2.15 -21.52
C ASP A 556 -7.21 -0.62 -21.47
N LYS A 557 -8.28 -0.02 -20.94
CA LYS A 557 -8.39 1.43 -20.77
C LYS A 557 -7.77 1.91 -19.46
N GLU A 558 -7.53 1.01 -18.52
CA GLU A 558 -6.99 1.31 -17.19
C GLU A 558 -5.45 1.33 -17.20
N SER A 559 -4.82 0.84 -18.27
CA SER A 559 -3.35 0.80 -18.41
C SER A 559 -2.94 1.14 -19.86
N PRO A 560 -3.21 2.38 -20.32
CA PRO A 560 -2.98 2.75 -21.71
C PRO A 560 -1.50 2.63 -22.09
N LEU A 561 -1.21 2.06 -23.26
CA LEU A 561 0.15 1.87 -23.80
C LEU A 561 1.03 0.91 -23.00
N PHE A 562 0.47 0.13 -22.07
CA PHE A 562 1.24 -0.89 -21.37
C PHE A 562 1.66 -2.00 -22.35
N ASP A 563 2.98 -2.22 -22.45
CA ASP A 563 3.59 -3.17 -23.38
C ASP A 563 4.05 -4.47 -22.69
N GLY A 564 3.60 -4.70 -21.46
CA GLY A 564 4.01 -5.85 -20.66
C GLY A 564 5.26 -5.61 -19.83
N THR A 565 5.81 -4.40 -19.84
CA THR A 565 7.01 -4.05 -19.09
C THR A 565 6.86 -2.75 -18.31
N VAL A 566 7.59 -2.65 -17.19
CA VAL A 566 7.69 -1.43 -16.38
C VAL A 566 9.13 -1.28 -15.93
N ARG A 567 9.70 -0.08 -16.04
CA ARG A 567 11.01 0.22 -15.42
C ARG A 567 10.81 0.42 -13.92
N VAL A 568 11.61 -0.23 -13.10
CA VAL A 568 11.51 -0.18 -11.64
C VAL A 568 12.85 0.20 -11.05
N LEU A 569 12.85 1.19 -10.15
CA LEU A 569 14.02 1.59 -9.39
C LEU A 569 14.54 0.42 -8.55
N GLY A 570 15.85 0.15 -8.55
CA GLY A 570 16.40 -0.98 -7.78
C GLY A 570 16.12 -0.88 -6.27
N ALA A 571 16.10 0.35 -5.74
CA ALA A 571 15.81 0.63 -4.34
C ALA A 571 14.41 0.20 -3.86
N VAL A 572 13.43 -0.03 -4.75
CA VAL A 572 12.06 -0.45 -4.38
C VAL A 572 11.78 -1.91 -4.74
N LEU A 573 12.76 -2.65 -5.25
CA LEU A 573 12.56 -3.96 -5.84
C LEU A 573 12.06 -5.01 -4.83
N PHE A 574 12.71 -5.11 -3.66
CA PHE A 574 12.41 -6.15 -2.65
C PHE A 574 11.43 -5.72 -1.56
N GLU A 575 11.40 -4.44 -1.21
CA GLU A 575 10.59 -3.93 -0.08
C GLU A 575 9.27 -3.30 -0.52
N ASP A 576 9.01 -3.18 -1.82
CA ASP A 576 7.77 -2.62 -2.35
C ASP A 576 7.25 -3.42 -3.57
N LEU A 577 7.99 -3.51 -4.68
CA LEU A 577 7.53 -4.23 -5.88
C LEU A 577 7.26 -5.72 -5.57
N TRP A 578 8.23 -6.41 -4.96
CA TRP A 578 8.07 -7.82 -4.65
C TRP A 578 6.85 -8.11 -3.76
N PRO A 579 6.65 -7.46 -2.60
CA PRO A 579 5.45 -7.63 -1.78
C PRO A 579 4.16 -7.40 -2.56
N GLN A 580 4.11 -6.37 -3.40
CA GLN A 580 2.92 -6.07 -4.20
C GLN A 580 2.55 -7.20 -5.16
N LEU A 581 3.53 -7.74 -5.87
CA LEU A 581 3.29 -8.82 -6.83
C LEU A 581 3.08 -10.17 -6.13
N PHE A 582 3.84 -10.44 -5.07
CA PHE A 582 3.77 -11.70 -4.30
C PHE A 582 2.43 -11.86 -3.59
N LEU A 583 1.94 -10.80 -2.94
CA LEU A 583 0.61 -10.79 -2.31
C LEU A 583 -0.53 -10.54 -3.31
N SER A 584 -0.23 -10.39 -4.61
CA SER A 584 -1.21 -10.04 -5.64
C SER A 584 -1.99 -8.76 -5.33
N ALA A 585 -1.34 -7.80 -4.65
CA ALA A 585 -1.91 -6.50 -4.32
C ALA A 585 -2.14 -5.68 -5.60
N ASN A 586 -1.09 -5.53 -6.40
CA ASN A 586 -1.13 -4.84 -7.69
C ASN A 586 -0.49 -5.72 -8.77
N ARG A 587 -0.85 -5.46 -10.03
CA ARG A 587 -0.24 -6.04 -11.23
C ARG A 587 0.72 -5.05 -11.86
N LEU A 588 1.65 -5.53 -12.69
CA LEU A 588 2.56 -4.64 -13.43
C LEU A 588 1.80 -3.64 -14.31
N SER A 589 0.68 -4.04 -14.91
CA SER A 589 -0.19 -3.13 -15.66
C SER A 589 -0.71 -1.97 -14.79
N GLN A 590 -1.03 -2.23 -13.52
CA GLN A 590 -1.45 -1.18 -12.57
C GLN A 590 -0.27 -0.34 -12.08
N LEU A 591 0.95 -0.88 -12.05
CA LEU A 591 2.13 -0.07 -11.72
C LEU A 591 2.52 0.89 -12.86
N TRP A 592 2.18 0.55 -14.10
CA TRP A 592 2.53 1.34 -15.28
C TRP A 592 1.99 2.79 -15.24
N PRO A 593 0.70 3.07 -15.00
CA PRO A 593 0.23 4.45 -14.85
C PRO A 593 0.93 5.22 -13.73
N ILE A 594 1.32 4.54 -12.65
CA ILE A 594 2.07 5.16 -11.55
C ILE A 594 3.51 5.51 -11.99
N ALA A 595 4.16 4.60 -12.74
CA ALA A 595 5.48 4.82 -13.32
C ALA A 595 5.49 5.98 -14.33
N CYS A 596 4.42 6.14 -15.11
CA CYS A 596 4.26 7.21 -16.10
C CYS A 596 4.23 8.62 -15.50
N PHE A 597 4.02 8.77 -14.19
CA PHE A 597 4.20 10.08 -13.55
C PHE A 597 5.67 10.51 -13.51
N HIS A 598 6.60 9.55 -13.45
CA HIS A 598 8.02 9.84 -13.42
C HIS A 598 8.50 10.28 -14.81
N PRO A 599 9.38 11.29 -14.93
CA PRO A 599 9.81 11.80 -16.25
C PRO A 599 10.54 10.79 -17.14
N LEU A 600 11.07 9.73 -16.52
CA LEU A 600 11.72 8.59 -17.20
C LEU A 600 10.83 7.35 -17.29
N ALA A 601 9.54 7.46 -16.95
CA ALA A 601 8.59 6.34 -16.86
C ALA A 601 9.10 5.19 -15.97
N VAL A 602 9.65 5.54 -14.80
CA VAL A 602 10.21 4.61 -13.81
C VAL A 602 9.29 4.58 -12.60
N TYR A 603 8.93 3.38 -12.17
CA TYR A 603 8.26 3.15 -10.90
C TYR A 603 9.26 3.34 -9.76
N ALA A 604 9.11 4.45 -9.01
CA ALA A 604 9.96 4.84 -7.88
C ALA A 604 9.24 4.66 -6.51
N GLY A 605 8.18 3.86 -6.49
CA GLY A 605 7.20 3.82 -5.41
C GLY A 605 5.99 4.74 -5.68
N PRO A 606 5.01 4.79 -4.76
CA PRO A 606 3.86 5.68 -4.90
C PRO A 606 4.26 7.16 -4.87
N ALA A 607 4.04 7.84 -5.99
CA ALA A 607 4.41 9.24 -6.16
C ALA A 607 3.50 10.17 -5.34
N ALA A 608 4.09 11.07 -4.53
CA ALA A 608 3.32 12.06 -3.77
C ALA A 608 2.86 13.23 -4.66
N GLU A 609 1.81 13.96 -4.27
CA GLU A 609 1.32 15.12 -5.07
C GLU A 609 2.42 16.17 -5.29
N TYR A 610 3.17 16.50 -4.24
CA TYR A 610 4.29 17.44 -4.32
C TYR A 610 5.36 16.99 -5.32
N GLN A 611 5.70 15.71 -5.30
CA GLN A 611 6.67 15.07 -6.18
C GLN A 611 6.20 15.11 -7.65
N ARG A 612 4.92 14.80 -7.90
CA ARG A 612 4.33 14.89 -9.25
C ARG A 612 4.34 16.30 -9.81
N LYS A 613 4.11 17.33 -8.97
CA LYS A 613 4.19 18.73 -9.41
C LYS A 613 5.60 19.08 -9.89
N LYS A 614 6.64 18.62 -9.18
CA LYS A 614 8.04 18.76 -9.58
C LYS A 614 8.34 18.03 -10.89
N TRP A 615 7.90 16.77 -11.01
CA TRP A 615 8.08 15.98 -12.24
C TRP A 615 7.37 16.60 -13.45
N LYS A 616 6.13 17.09 -13.29
CA LYS A 616 5.41 17.81 -14.34
C LYS A 616 6.11 19.11 -14.74
N ALA A 617 6.76 19.80 -13.81
CA ALA A 617 7.57 20.98 -14.12
C ALA A 617 8.81 20.61 -14.93
N PHE A 618 9.50 19.52 -14.56
CA PHE A 618 10.62 18.97 -15.32
C PHE A 618 10.20 18.59 -16.75
N ASP A 619 9.09 17.88 -16.93
CA ASP A 619 8.61 17.47 -18.25
C ASP A 619 8.25 18.67 -19.14
N LYS A 620 7.61 19.70 -18.57
CA LYS A 620 7.33 20.95 -19.30
C LYS A 620 8.61 21.64 -19.76
N MET A 621 9.62 21.69 -18.90
CA MET A 621 10.92 22.26 -19.23
C MET A 621 11.62 21.46 -20.33
N ARG A 622 11.65 20.11 -20.22
CA ARG A 622 12.22 19.21 -21.24
C ARG A 622 11.50 19.36 -22.59
N ALA A 623 10.17 19.37 -22.60
CA ALA A 623 9.38 19.57 -23.80
C ALA A 623 9.66 20.93 -24.47
N SER A 624 9.86 21.98 -23.66
CA SER A 624 10.25 23.31 -24.18
C SER A 624 11.64 23.30 -24.81
N LEU A 625 12.62 22.63 -24.18
CA LEU A 625 13.98 22.51 -24.72
C LEU A 625 14.00 21.72 -26.03
N VAL A 626 13.29 20.58 -26.10
CA VAL A 626 13.17 19.79 -27.32
C VAL A 626 12.47 20.59 -28.42
N GLY A 627 11.39 21.31 -28.09
CA GLY A 627 10.69 22.17 -29.04
C GLY A 627 11.62 23.24 -29.63
N LYS A 628 12.41 23.92 -28.80
CA LYS A 628 13.41 24.90 -29.25
C LYS A 628 14.53 24.27 -30.08
N ALA A 629 14.99 23.08 -29.71
CA ALA A 629 16.00 22.36 -30.49
C ALA A 629 15.49 21.98 -31.87
N LEU A 630 14.26 21.47 -31.98
CA LEU A 630 13.61 21.17 -33.26
C LEU A 630 13.38 22.43 -34.10
N GLU A 631 12.99 23.54 -33.48
CA GLU A 631 12.86 24.85 -34.15
C GLU A 631 14.21 25.36 -34.67
N TRP A 632 15.28 25.20 -33.88
CA TRP A 632 16.65 25.52 -34.30
C TRP A 632 17.12 24.65 -35.46
N VAL A 633 16.88 23.33 -35.42
CA VAL A 633 17.20 22.41 -36.53
C VAL A 633 16.46 22.82 -37.79
N ARG A 634 15.15 23.11 -37.68
CA ARG A 634 14.33 23.59 -38.81
C ARG A 634 14.83 24.90 -39.41
N THR A 635 15.27 25.84 -38.56
CA THR A 635 15.82 27.13 -39.04
C THR A 635 17.21 27.00 -39.65
N GLN A 636 18.03 26.06 -39.19
CA GLN A 636 19.39 25.85 -39.71
C GLN A 636 19.44 24.95 -40.96
N TRP A 637 18.53 23.99 -41.09
CA TRP A 637 18.60 22.94 -42.13
C TRP A 637 17.46 22.99 -43.15
N GLY A 638 16.53 23.95 -43.01
CA GLY A 638 15.39 24.14 -43.91
C GLY A 638 14.30 23.06 -43.77
N PRO A 639 13.14 23.25 -44.43
CA PRO A 639 11.93 22.42 -44.24
C PRO A 639 12.00 20.99 -44.84
N GLY A 640 13.20 20.46 -45.13
CA GLY A 640 13.38 19.18 -45.83
C GLY A 640 13.69 17.95 -44.96
N TYR A 641 13.74 18.10 -43.64
CA TYR A 641 13.99 17.01 -42.69
C TYR A 641 12.76 16.86 -41.78
N ASP A 642 11.80 16.02 -42.21
CA ASP A 642 10.73 15.46 -41.37
C ASP A 642 11.02 13.98 -41.09
#